data_AF-A0A483IEE7-F1
#
_entry.id   AF-A0A483IEE7-F1
#
_cell.length_a   1.000
_cell.length_b   1.000
_cell.length_c   1.000
_cell.angle_alpha   90.00
_cell.angle_beta   90.00
_cell.angle_gamma   90.00
#
_symmetry.space_group_name_H-M   'P 1'
#
loop_
_entity.id
_entity.type
_entity.pdbx_description
1 polymer ?
#
loop_
_entity_poly.entity_id
_entity_poly.type
_entity_poly.pdbx_seq_one_letter_code
_entity_poly.pdbx_strand_id
1 'polypeptide(L)'
;MKDIPWYIGQYDRRNYQSYFKVVAQETLDGWRVIDNPRKKFPRTGEVEFNGTDILQFRPQEWAAFQVGPGPRNKTQAKHTRRIYPYYDLSSGLSLLEARRRLSFDGITADGEPGLWAIRFGPDGFILANLAESKSGCLMLSRNQSVYEYAFNENGVINVSDTSECGKAFYMPDTDASPARVHDWTPDKQYIENVIQLLSCACSTTELASWLRVHSDEKSGKLNSGVNDLLATAQSLRSGELAKKLEDEDCLARQLTESLLSDGIIADLLERQIQRIAEEEQATLRAEQKKALEDEFSAERQQRRDVLDAEMATFLATQKNEIEHQIAQLRQSDEEKLQADFTEKQAKIELTLKHEKLRLEREIDRLKDVITDLCAQNEHQRQMLVSLTSEREALVASLADVKEHSAQAQAELGHMNAAIAEKARRMAYSAIPEVRLPTEAKIVSCNEFGGCVRGNKLLTPDGKRLMVQFLALMLAGECPLLSGPETQDFLAIAESLISSGRSIRQIADPTMISCEDLWVRAGNNMATPLYQGLLLSEASRPRTILAIIERVECSAARFWLPALKDRLHSGDLPRRFLICGTIENEDCEEAEKIKEQHLHLRMENVIIRNAIALSPLHLSLENHSELDPGPASQSSLPEKLTIADEMSAGRLDLANTLRAMRTAHEVAPLDDEHKAIHQKHLVDLYADLQNNELYAQ
;
A
#
# COMPACT_ATOMS: atom_id res chain seq x y z
N MET A 1 14.20 -6.44 52.19
CA MET A 1 13.70 -5.78 50.96
C MET A 1 14.75 -4.75 50.60
N LYS A 2 15.26 -4.75 49.35
CA LYS A 2 16.33 -3.83 48.97
C LYS A 2 15.76 -2.41 48.97
N ASP A 3 16.30 -1.52 49.79
CA ASP A 3 15.91 -0.11 49.81
C ASP A 3 16.05 0.46 48.40
N ILE A 4 14.95 1.03 47.89
CA ILE A 4 14.95 1.69 46.59
C ILE A 4 15.81 2.95 46.73
N PRO A 5 16.88 3.11 45.96
CA PRO A 5 17.79 4.24 46.12
C PRO A 5 17.08 5.55 45.79
N TRP A 6 17.38 6.59 46.55
CA TRP A 6 16.94 7.94 46.24
C TRP A 6 17.82 8.58 45.15
N TYR A 7 17.19 9.46 44.38
CA TYR A 7 17.81 10.23 43.31
C TYR A 7 17.54 11.71 43.52
N ILE A 8 18.48 12.55 43.13
CA ILE A 8 18.32 14.01 43.08
C ILE A 8 18.23 14.44 41.62
N GLY A 9 17.31 15.36 41.33
CA GLY A 9 17.21 15.95 40.01
C GLY A 9 16.57 17.34 40.00
N GLN A 10 16.79 18.04 38.88
CA GLN A 10 16.13 19.31 38.60
C GLN A 10 14.84 19.10 37.84
N TYR A 11 13.78 19.78 38.27
CA TYR A 11 12.50 19.78 37.59
C TYR A 11 12.57 20.57 36.27
N ASP A 12 12.02 19.98 35.22
CA ASP A 12 11.87 20.63 33.92
C ASP A 12 10.56 20.18 33.27
N ARG A 13 10.02 21.01 32.38
CA ARG A 13 8.74 20.75 31.70
C ARG A 13 8.89 21.02 30.22
N ARG A 14 8.67 19.99 29.40
CA ARG A 14 8.58 20.11 27.93
C ARG A 14 7.18 19.74 27.49
N ASN A 15 6.54 20.65 26.77
CA ASN A 15 5.17 20.50 26.29
C ASN A 15 4.20 20.23 27.47
N TYR A 16 3.64 19.01 27.51
CA TYR A 16 2.67 18.54 28.50
C TYR A 16 3.23 17.46 29.43
N GLN A 17 4.55 17.20 29.40
CA GLN A 17 5.21 16.23 30.26
C GLN A 17 6.17 16.94 31.23
N SER A 18 6.03 16.62 32.51
CA SER A 18 6.94 17.03 33.57
C SER A 18 7.95 15.91 33.83
N TYR A 19 9.21 16.25 34.03
CA TYR A 19 10.26 15.26 34.29
C TYR A 19 11.37 15.85 35.17
N PHE A 20 12.12 14.96 35.82
CA PHE A 20 13.33 15.31 36.54
C PHE A 20 14.57 14.91 35.75
N LYS A 21 15.50 15.86 35.57
CA LYS A 21 16.85 15.59 35.08
C LYS A 21 17.68 15.04 36.23
N VAL A 22 18.03 13.77 36.19
CA VAL A 22 18.72 13.09 37.29
C VAL A 22 20.18 13.53 37.34
N VAL A 23 20.65 13.96 38.52
CA VAL A 23 22.01 14.48 38.76
C VAL A 23 22.81 13.56 39.69
N ALA A 24 22.21 13.10 40.78
CA ALA A 24 22.90 12.28 41.78
C ALA A 24 22.03 11.10 42.25
N GLN A 25 22.69 10.09 42.80
CA GLN A 25 22.05 8.93 43.42
C GLN A 25 22.62 8.71 44.82
N GLU A 26 21.75 8.31 45.75
CA GLU A 26 22.13 7.84 47.07
C GLU A 26 22.77 6.44 46.96
N THR A 27 24.00 6.33 47.47
CA THR A 27 24.75 5.08 47.57
C THR A 27 25.08 4.77 49.02
N LEU A 28 25.60 3.57 49.30
CA LEU A 28 26.01 3.17 50.66
C LEU A 28 27.08 4.11 51.25
N ASP A 29 27.87 4.76 50.39
CA ASP A 29 28.93 5.69 50.76
C ASP A 29 28.47 7.17 50.71
N GLY A 30 27.16 7.42 50.68
CA GLY A 30 26.56 8.75 50.57
C GLY A 30 26.10 9.11 49.14
N TRP A 31 25.79 10.39 48.94
CA TRP A 31 25.28 10.91 47.66
C TRP A 31 26.42 11.09 46.64
N ARG A 32 26.29 10.44 45.49
CA ARG A 32 27.27 10.51 44.39
C ARG A 32 26.66 11.02 43.11
N VAL A 33 27.40 11.88 42.40
CA VAL A 33 27.04 12.35 41.05
C VAL A 33 27.00 11.16 40.09
N ILE A 34 26.06 11.17 39.15
CA ILE A 34 25.95 10.15 38.10
C ILE A 34 26.65 10.69 36.85
N ASP A 35 27.82 10.14 36.50
CA ASP A 35 28.64 10.58 35.34
C ASP A 35 27.87 10.54 34.01
N ASN A 36 26.95 9.58 33.84
CA ASN A 36 26.13 9.48 32.63
C ASN A 36 24.72 8.97 32.95
N PRO A 37 23.76 9.88 33.19
CA PRO A 37 22.37 9.55 33.49
C PRO A 37 21.69 8.71 32.39
N ARG A 38 22.12 8.85 31.14
CA ARG A 38 21.58 8.10 29.98
C ARG A 38 21.90 6.61 30.02
N LYS A 39 22.94 6.19 30.75
CA LYS A 39 23.24 4.76 30.95
C LYS A 39 22.22 4.08 31.88
N LYS A 40 21.69 4.80 32.87
CA LYS A 40 20.72 4.26 33.85
C LYS A 40 19.26 4.48 33.44
N PHE A 41 18.97 5.55 32.70
CA PHE A 41 17.62 5.87 32.22
C PHE A 41 17.61 6.04 30.69
N PRO A 42 17.31 4.98 29.92
CA PRO A 42 17.44 4.99 28.46
C PRO A 42 16.45 5.95 27.78
N ARG A 43 16.97 6.72 26.81
CA ARG A 43 16.36 7.71 25.89
C ARG A 43 16.63 9.20 26.18
N THR A 44 16.72 9.67 27.43
CA THR A 44 17.13 11.08 27.71
C THR A 44 17.89 11.31 29.03
N GLY A 45 18.00 10.33 29.93
CA GLY A 45 18.53 10.57 31.28
C GLY A 45 17.53 11.25 32.23
N GLU A 46 16.24 11.24 31.87
CA GLU A 46 15.15 11.92 32.55
C GLU A 46 14.15 10.90 33.14
N VAL A 47 13.52 11.25 34.26
CA VAL A 47 12.49 10.43 34.92
C VAL A 47 11.17 11.19 34.91
N GLU A 48 10.09 10.57 34.45
CA GLU A 48 8.78 11.25 34.34
C GLU A 48 8.18 11.55 35.72
N PHE A 49 7.62 12.74 35.87
CA PHE A 49 6.90 13.20 37.05
C PHE A 49 5.43 13.43 36.70
N ASN A 50 4.52 12.88 37.50
CA ASN A 50 3.09 13.06 37.28
C ASN A 50 2.64 14.36 37.96
N GLY A 51 2.15 15.33 37.19
CA GLY A 51 1.68 16.63 37.71
C GLY A 51 0.42 16.58 38.58
N THR A 52 -0.02 15.39 39.00
CA THR A 52 -1.13 15.16 39.95
C THR A 52 -0.64 14.96 41.39
N ASP A 53 0.67 14.91 41.64
CA ASP A 53 1.22 14.95 42.99
C ASP A 53 0.94 16.32 43.65
N ILE A 54 0.72 16.34 44.97
CA ILE A 54 0.37 17.53 45.79
C ILE A 54 1.42 18.65 45.65
N LEU A 55 2.65 18.31 45.24
CA LEU A 55 3.78 19.23 45.10
C LEU A 55 3.85 19.83 43.68
N GLN A 56 3.57 21.13 43.56
CA GLN A 56 3.79 21.89 42.33
C GLN A 56 5.22 22.45 42.28
N PHE A 57 6.05 21.95 41.35
CA PHE A 57 7.41 22.44 41.11
C PHE A 57 7.48 23.52 40.02
N ARG A 58 8.36 24.52 40.22
CA ARG A 58 8.75 25.48 39.19
C ARG A 58 9.96 24.95 38.38
N PRO A 59 10.12 25.36 37.11
CA PRO A 59 11.32 25.00 36.33
C PRO A 59 12.59 25.32 37.11
N GLN A 60 13.58 24.42 37.06
CA GLN A 60 14.87 24.50 37.76
C GLN A 60 14.84 24.28 39.28
N GLU A 61 13.67 24.04 39.89
CA GLU A 61 13.61 23.61 41.30
C GLU A 61 14.18 22.19 41.47
N TRP A 62 14.79 21.95 42.63
CA TRP A 62 15.42 20.68 42.98
C TRP A 62 14.47 19.77 43.74
N ALA A 63 14.55 18.47 43.44
CA ALA A 63 13.79 17.44 44.14
C ALA A 63 14.63 16.18 44.40
N ALA A 64 14.36 15.53 45.53
CA ALA A 64 14.78 14.17 45.81
C ALA A 64 13.59 13.22 45.58
N PHE A 65 13.80 12.10 44.91
CA PHE A 65 12.73 11.15 44.58
C PHE A 65 13.25 9.71 44.46
N GLN A 66 12.35 8.75 44.60
CA GLN A 66 12.61 7.34 44.27
C GLN A 66 12.10 7.03 42.87
N VAL A 67 12.72 6.06 42.19
CA VAL A 67 12.29 5.65 40.84
C VAL A 67 11.53 4.34 40.89
N GLY A 68 10.34 4.32 40.29
CA GLY A 68 9.53 3.11 40.13
C GLY A 68 8.99 2.93 38.71
N PRO A 69 8.31 1.81 38.43
CA PRO A 69 7.65 1.60 37.15
C PRO A 69 6.46 2.56 37.01
N GLY A 70 6.41 3.25 35.86
CA GLY A 70 5.31 4.10 35.44
C GLY A 70 4.52 3.51 34.26
N PRO A 71 3.48 4.22 33.78
CA PRO A 71 2.69 3.78 32.63
C PRO A 71 3.56 3.66 31.37
N ARG A 72 3.31 2.63 30.54
CA ARG A 72 3.97 2.40 29.23
C ARG A 72 5.49 2.13 29.32
N ASN A 73 5.96 1.33 30.28
CA ASN A 73 7.36 0.92 30.44
C ASN A 73 8.36 2.08 30.64
N LYS A 74 7.89 3.23 31.15
CA LYS A 74 8.73 4.37 31.49
C LYS A 74 9.04 4.39 32.99
N THR A 75 10.21 4.90 33.35
CA THR A 75 10.59 5.15 34.75
C THR A 75 9.91 6.42 35.24
N GLN A 76 9.22 6.32 36.37
CA GLN A 76 8.45 7.39 36.98
C GLN A 76 8.97 7.71 38.39
N ALA A 77 9.01 8.99 38.73
CA ALA A 77 9.36 9.46 40.05
C ALA A 77 8.21 9.15 41.03
N LYS A 78 8.56 8.60 42.19
CA LYS A 78 7.69 8.30 43.31
C LYS A 78 8.28 8.90 44.58
N HIS A 79 7.44 9.17 45.58
CA HIS A 79 7.85 9.69 46.88
C HIS A 79 8.71 10.97 46.76
N THR A 80 8.28 11.89 45.90
CA THR A 80 9.00 13.14 45.61
C THR A 80 9.02 14.08 46.81
N ARG A 81 10.19 14.65 47.13
CA ARG A 81 10.41 15.66 48.16
C ARG A 81 11.13 16.87 47.57
N ARG A 82 10.71 18.07 47.96
CA ARG A 82 11.41 19.31 47.57
C ARG A 82 12.67 19.45 48.41
N ILE A 83 13.78 19.75 47.74
CA ILE A 83 15.06 20.06 48.37
C ILE A 83 15.52 21.43 47.91
N TYR A 84 16.32 22.10 48.73
CA TYR A 84 16.79 23.46 48.47
C TYR A 84 18.32 23.48 48.44
N PRO A 85 18.95 24.29 47.57
CA PRO A 85 20.37 24.61 47.73
C PRO A 85 20.65 25.09 49.16
N TYR A 86 21.69 24.52 49.78
CA TYR A 86 22.03 24.77 51.17
C TYR A 86 23.28 25.64 51.28
N TYR A 87 23.24 26.64 52.15
CA TYR A 87 24.40 27.45 52.50
C TYR A 87 24.45 27.68 54.01
N ASP A 88 25.63 27.49 54.60
CA ASP A 88 25.81 27.56 56.05
C ASP A 88 26.42 28.92 56.46
N LEU A 89 25.65 29.74 57.18
CA LEU A 89 26.09 30.98 57.82
C LEU A 89 26.17 30.86 59.36
N SER A 90 26.10 29.63 59.91
CA SER A 90 26.05 29.38 61.36
C SER A 90 27.33 29.77 62.12
N SER A 91 28.48 29.85 61.44
CA SER A 91 29.80 30.05 62.06
C SER A 91 30.07 31.46 62.63
N GLY A 92 29.05 32.32 62.77
CA GLY A 92 29.21 33.57 63.51
C GLY A 92 28.17 34.66 63.25
N LEU A 93 26.99 34.36 62.72
CA LEU A 93 26.00 35.39 62.37
C LEU A 93 24.65 35.14 63.05
N SER A 94 24.21 36.13 63.83
CA SER A 94 22.82 36.28 64.26
C SER A 94 21.89 36.52 63.05
N LEU A 95 20.59 36.32 63.21
CA LEU A 95 19.61 36.54 62.12
C LEU A 95 19.70 37.95 61.50
N LEU A 96 20.03 38.97 62.30
CA LEU A 96 20.20 40.35 61.83
C LEU A 96 21.47 40.52 60.98
N GLU A 97 22.55 39.82 61.32
CA GLU A 97 23.77 39.86 60.55
C GLU A 97 23.65 39.02 59.27
N ALA A 98 22.89 37.92 59.31
CA ALA A 98 22.49 37.19 58.12
C ALA A 98 21.65 38.09 57.18
N ARG A 99 20.72 38.90 57.71
CA ARG A 99 19.99 39.91 56.93
C ARG A 99 20.93 40.92 56.29
N ARG A 100 21.85 41.52 57.05
CA ARG A 100 22.83 42.48 56.50
C ARG A 100 23.66 41.86 55.39
N ARG A 101 24.20 40.67 55.62
CA ARG A 101 25.04 39.97 54.64
C ARG A 101 24.25 39.66 53.36
N LEU A 102 23.01 39.18 53.48
CA LEU A 102 22.17 38.87 52.31
C LEU A 102 21.66 40.12 51.58
N SER A 103 21.46 41.24 52.28
CA SER A 103 20.97 42.49 51.69
C SER A 103 22.08 43.37 51.10
N PHE A 104 23.33 43.27 51.56
CA PHE A 104 24.42 44.17 51.17
C PHE A 104 25.66 43.47 50.59
N ASP A 105 26.13 42.39 51.21
CA ASP A 105 27.42 41.76 50.83
C ASP A 105 27.24 40.62 49.81
N GLY A 106 26.09 39.95 49.85
CA GLY A 106 25.78 38.75 49.07
C GLY A 106 26.52 37.50 49.55
N ILE A 107 26.16 36.35 48.98
CA ILE A 107 26.88 35.08 49.16
C ILE A 107 27.54 34.65 47.85
N THR A 108 28.77 34.13 47.96
CA THR A 108 29.58 33.58 46.86
C THR A 108 29.44 32.07 46.85
N ALA A 109 28.29 31.57 46.39
CA ALA A 109 28.06 30.14 46.21
C ALA A 109 27.91 29.83 44.73
N ASP A 110 28.54 28.76 44.24
CA ASP A 110 28.39 28.26 42.87
C ASP A 110 26.99 27.65 42.68
N GLY A 111 25.98 28.51 42.51
CA GLY A 111 24.59 28.11 42.43
C GLY A 111 23.69 29.11 41.71
N GLU A 112 22.53 28.63 41.29
CA GLU A 112 21.55 29.40 40.52
C GLU A 112 20.69 30.28 41.44
N PRO A 113 20.21 31.45 40.96
CA PRO A 113 19.24 32.27 41.70
C PRO A 113 17.94 31.50 41.95
N GLY A 114 17.31 31.72 43.11
CA GLY A 114 16.10 31.01 43.50
C GLY A 114 15.90 30.94 45.02
N LEU A 115 15.08 30.01 45.50
CA LEU A 115 14.94 29.76 46.94
C LEU A 115 16.12 28.96 47.49
N TRP A 116 16.76 29.50 48.52
CA TRP A 116 17.87 28.87 49.24
C TRP A 116 17.50 28.59 50.69
N ALA A 117 17.99 27.46 51.22
CA ALA A 117 17.97 27.16 52.64
C ALA A 117 19.26 27.65 53.28
N ILE A 118 19.16 28.67 54.13
CA ILE A 118 20.31 29.34 54.73
C ILE A 118 20.27 29.10 56.24
N ARG A 119 21.23 28.35 56.77
CA ARG A 119 21.36 28.14 58.22
C ARG A 119 21.92 29.41 58.86
N PHE A 120 21.27 29.86 59.93
CA PHE A 120 21.77 30.96 60.76
C PHE A 120 21.76 30.48 62.22
N GLY A 121 22.90 30.60 62.89
CA GLY A 121 23.09 29.99 64.21
C GLY A 121 22.93 28.44 64.22
N PRO A 122 22.84 27.83 65.42
CA PRO A 122 22.87 26.38 65.56
C PRO A 122 21.56 25.68 65.18
N ASP A 123 20.40 26.27 65.52
CA ASP A 123 19.11 25.57 65.53
C ASP A 123 18.11 26.08 64.48
N GLY A 124 18.46 27.11 63.71
CA GLY A 124 17.55 27.80 62.80
C GLY A 124 18.04 27.84 61.36
N PHE A 125 17.12 27.74 60.41
CA PHE A 125 17.37 28.09 59.01
C PHE A 125 16.22 28.93 58.45
N ILE A 126 16.54 29.78 57.47
CA ILE A 126 15.56 30.54 56.71
C ILE A 126 15.45 30.02 55.28
N LEU A 127 14.24 30.10 54.72
CA LEU A 127 14.03 29.99 53.28
C LEU A 127 13.96 31.40 52.68
N ALA A 128 15.00 31.78 51.95
CA ALA A 128 15.11 33.11 51.35
C ALA A 128 15.27 33.00 49.83
N ASN A 129 14.53 33.84 49.08
CA ASN A 129 14.72 33.96 47.64
C ASN A 129 15.92 34.86 47.35
N LEU A 130 16.92 34.33 46.66
CA LEU A 130 18.15 35.02 46.27
C LEU A 130 18.18 35.28 44.76
N ALA A 131 18.54 36.49 44.37
CA ALA A 131 18.74 36.92 43.00
C ALA A 131 20.23 37.23 42.75
N GLU A 132 20.66 37.06 41.51
CA GLU A 132 22.02 37.39 41.11
C GLU A 132 22.20 38.91 41.03
N SER A 133 23.22 39.42 41.73
CA SER A 133 23.63 40.82 41.64
C SER A 133 24.56 41.06 40.45
N LYS A 134 24.73 42.32 40.03
CA LYS A 134 25.67 42.68 38.95
C LYS A 134 27.12 42.25 39.21
N SER A 135 27.48 41.97 40.46
CA SER A 135 28.81 41.52 40.89
C SER A 135 28.96 40.00 40.93
N GLY A 136 27.95 39.23 40.50
CA GLY A 136 27.99 37.76 40.51
C GLY A 136 27.73 37.11 41.89
N CYS A 137 27.47 37.91 42.93
CA CYS A 137 27.04 37.39 44.24
C CYS A 137 25.52 37.20 44.27
N LEU A 138 25.04 36.21 45.02
CA LEU A 138 23.61 36.01 45.27
C LEU A 138 23.15 36.89 46.44
N MET A 139 22.13 37.73 46.22
CA MET A 139 21.60 38.68 47.19
C MET A 139 20.10 38.50 47.38
N LEU A 140 19.55 38.98 48.51
CA LEU A 140 18.12 38.89 48.79
C LEU A 140 17.27 39.57 47.69
N SER A 141 16.33 38.83 47.11
CA SER A 141 15.33 39.40 46.18
C SER A 141 14.35 40.32 46.95
N ARG A 142 13.91 41.41 46.30
CA ARG A 142 13.20 42.56 46.93
C ARG A 142 12.01 42.17 47.83
N ASN A 143 11.84 42.92 48.92
CA ASN A 143 10.71 43.00 49.87
C ASN A 143 9.92 41.69 50.07
N GLN A 144 10.46 40.81 50.90
CA GLN A 144 9.81 39.54 51.25
C GLN A 144 9.71 39.36 52.77
N SER A 145 8.62 38.73 53.19
CA SER A 145 8.55 38.09 54.50
C SER A 145 9.37 36.80 54.46
N VAL A 146 10.28 36.64 55.41
CA VAL A 146 11.18 35.49 55.50
C VAL A 146 10.69 34.54 56.58
N TYR A 147 10.55 33.27 56.22
CA TYR A 147 10.07 32.22 57.11
C TYR A 147 11.26 31.50 57.77
N GLU A 148 11.22 31.42 59.09
CA GLU A 148 12.19 30.71 59.93
C GLU A 148 11.68 29.30 60.24
N TYR A 149 12.56 28.30 60.15
CA TYR A 149 12.29 26.90 60.42
C TYR A 149 13.36 26.30 61.34
N ALA A 150 13.01 25.24 62.07
CA ALA A 150 13.95 24.49 62.90
C ALA A 150 14.92 23.68 62.00
N PHE A 151 16.21 23.76 62.30
CA PHE A 151 17.26 23.10 61.54
C PHE A 151 17.49 21.66 62.01
N ASN A 152 17.60 20.73 61.06
CA ASN A 152 17.89 19.32 61.29
C ASN A 152 19.16 18.92 60.52
N GLU A 153 20.25 18.58 61.22
CA GLU A 153 21.53 18.21 60.60
C GLU A 153 21.42 17.00 59.67
N ASN A 154 20.51 16.06 59.95
CA ASN A 154 20.29 14.89 59.10
C ASN A 154 19.61 15.23 57.76
N GLY A 155 19.07 16.45 57.63
CA GLY A 155 18.48 16.97 56.40
C GLY A 155 19.51 17.49 55.39
N VAL A 156 20.78 17.62 55.78
CA VAL A 156 21.85 18.12 54.90
C VAL A 156 22.34 16.99 53.98
N ILE A 157 22.23 17.22 52.67
CA ILE A 157 22.66 16.32 51.61
C ILE A 157 23.89 16.89 50.93
N ASN A 158 25.06 16.30 51.18
CA ASN A 158 26.29 16.65 50.52
C ASN A 158 26.53 15.74 49.32
N VAL A 159 26.48 16.28 48.10
CA VAL A 159 26.76 15.54 46.88
C VAL A 159 28.26 15.63 46.60
N SER A 160 28.95 14.49 46.64
CA SER A 160 30.40 14.41 46.41
C SER A 160 30.70 14.59 44.92
N ASP A 161 31.41 15.66 44.55
CA ASP A 161 31.94 15.87 43.20
C ASP A 161 33.48 15.93 43.26
N THR A 162 34.15 15.56 42.17
CA THR A 162 35.62 15.61 42.04
C THR A 162 36.19 17.03 41.91
N SER A 163 35.32 18.06 41.86
CA SER A 163 35.69 19.47 41.97
C SER A 163 35.44 19.98 43.40
N GLU A 164 36.38 20.78 43.93
CA GLU A 164 36.50 21.24 45.33
C GLU A 164 35.31 22.05 45.92
N CYS A 165 34.15 22.09 45.27
CA CYS A 165 32.93 22.72 45.78
C CYS A 165 31.74 21.78 45.59
N GLY A 166 31.60 20.78 46.48
CA GLY A 166 30.45 19.88 46.47
C GLY A 166 29.14 20.65 46.68
N LYS A 167 28.14 20.43 45.81
CA LYS A 167 26.81 21.04 46.00
C LYS A 167 26.12 20.42 47.20
N ALA A 168 25.81 21.26 48.19
CA ALA A 168 25.01 20.89 49.35
C ALA A 168 23.55 21.25 49.13
N PHE A 169 22.65 20.35 49.56
CA PHE A 169 21.21 20.58 49.57
C PHE A 169 20.66 20.37 50.98
N TYR A 170 19.51 20.97 51.26
CA TYR A 170 18.76 20.75 52.48
C TYR A 170 17.38 20.19 52.14
N MET A 171 17.04 19.07 52.77
CA MET A 171 15.74 18.44 52.71
C MET A 171 14.99 18.71 54.02
N PRO A 172 13.95 19.55 54.01
CA PRO A 172 13.13 19.77 55.20
C PRO A 172 12.33 18.53 55.58
N ASP A 173 11.97 18.43 56.86
CA ASP A 173 11.05 17.40 57.35
C ASP A 173 9.64 17.62 56.77
N THR A 174 8.92 16.53 56.50
CA THR A 174 7.64 16.54 55.76
C THR A 174 6.52 17.35 56.41
N ASP A 175 6.62 17.67 57.70
CA ASP A 175 5.62 18.41 58.49
C ASP A 175 6.16 19.72 59.11
N ALA A 176 7.25 20.29 58.57
CA ALA A 176 7.86 21.49 59.13
C ALA A 176 6.99 22.76 58.90
N SER A 177 6.34 23.24 59.96
CA SER A 177 5.68 24.56 59.98
C SER A 177 6.67 25.68 60.32
N PRO A 178 6.52 26.89 59.74
CA PRO A 178 7.39 28.01 60.06
C PRO A 178 7.26 28.38 61.54
N ALA A 179 8.39 28.48 62.23
CA ALA A 179 8.45 28.88 63.63
C ALA A 179 8.11 30.36 63.80
N ARG A 180 8.59 31.21 62.88
CA ARG A 180 8.38 32.67 62.88
C ARG A 180 8.40 33.23 61.47
N VAL A 181 7.75 34.37 61.30
CA VAL A 181 7.75 35.17 60.06
C VAL A 181 8.43 36.50 60.36
N HIS A 182 9.49 36.82 59.64
CA HIS A 182 10.24 38.06 59.78
C HIS A 182 9.91 39.01 58.64
N ASP A 183 9.51 40.23 58.96
CA ASP A 183 9.34 41.29 57.98
C ASP A 183 10.68 42.02 57.75
N TRP A 184 11.26 41.86 56.56
CA TRP A 184 12.54 42.45 56.20
C TRP A 184 12.39 43.74 55.35
N THR A 185 11.26 44.44 55.47
CA THR A 185 11.01 45.75 54.84
C THR A 185 12.01 46.83 55.33
N PRO A 186 12.45 47.80 54.49
CA PRO A 186 13.48 48.78 54.86
C PRO A 186 12.98 49.92 55.76
N ASP A 187 13.81 50.37 56.70
CA ASP A 187 13.48 51.36 57.76
C ASP A 187 12.91 52.69 57.25
N LYS A 188 13.29 53.13 56.04
CA LYS A 188 12.80 54.37 55.43
C LYS A 188 11.28 54.37 55.21
N GLN A 189 10.73 53.23 54.77
CA GLN A 189 9.28 53.08 54.52
C GLN A 189 8.48 52.89 55.81
N TYR A 190 9.11 52.37 56.86
CA TYR A 190 8.50 52.29 58.19
C TYR A 190 8.33 53.68 58.82
N ILE A 191 9.34 54.55 58.67
CA ILE A 191 9.29 55.94 59.16
C ILE A 191 8.20 56.75 58.44
N GLU A 192 8.06 56.59 57.12
CA GLU A 192 7.00 57.25 56.33
C GLU A 192 5.59 56.85 56.81
N ASN A 193 5.37 55.58 57.16
CA ASN A 193 4.09 55.10 57.70
C ASN A 193 3.82 55.59 59.15
N VAL A 194 4.85 55.77 59.97
CA VAL A 194 4.72 56.32 61.33
C VAL A 194 4.42 57.82 61.30
N ILE A 195 4.99 58.57 60.35
CA ILE A 195 4.72 60.01 60.17
C ILE A 195 3.26 60.24 59.75
N GLN A 196 2.69 59.39 58.89
CA GLN A 196 1.26 59.45 58.53
C GLN A 196 0.30 59.18 59.70
N LEU A 197 0.73 58.42 60.72
CA LEU A 197 -0.08 58.16 61.92
C LEU A 197 0.00 59.31 62.94
N LEU A 198 1.08 60.10 62.92
CA LEU A 198 1.29 61.23 63.83
C LEU A 198 0.72 62.56 63.30
N SER A 199 0.43 62.67 61.99
CA SER A 199 -0.19 63.85 61.37
C SER A 199 -1.65 64.12 61.77
N CYS A 200 -2.27 63.26 62.60
CA CYS A 200 -3.62 63.46 63.14
C CYS A 200 -3.67 64.18 64.50
N ALA A 201 -2.56 64.73 65.02
CA ALA A 201 -2.54 65.46 66.30
C ALA A 201 -2.10 66.93 66.15
N CYS A 202 -3.12 67.81 66.23
CA CYS A 202 -3.20 69.13 66.87
C CYS A 202 -2.60 70.40 66.23
N SER A 203 -3.44 71.44 66.20
CA SER A 203 -3.02 72.85 66.31
C SER A 203 -2.81 73.25 67.78
N THR A 204 -1.97 74.27 68.02
CA THR A 204 -1.63 74.83 69.34
C THR A 204 -2.86 75.30 70.15
N THR A 205 -3.95 75.67 69.48
CA THR A 205 -5.19 76.14 70.12
C THR A 205 -6.00 75.02 70.79
N GLU A 206 -5.93 73.79 70.26
CA GLU A 206 -6.60 72.63 70.87
C GLU A 206 -5.85 72.12 72.12
N LEU A 207 -4.52 72.26 72.15
CA LEU A 207 -3.70 71.95 73.32
C LEU A 207 -3.94 72.95 74.47
N ALA A 208 -4.11 74.24 74.16
CA ALA A 208 -4.44 75.27 75.15
C ALA A 208 -5.84 75.07 75.77
N SER A 209 -6.83 74.66 74.96
CA SER A 209 -8.17 74.35 75.46
C SER A 209 -8.19 73.08 76.31
N TRP A 210 -7.44 72.04 75.93
CA TRP A 210 -7.26 70.83 76.73
C TRP A 210 -6.59 71.09 78.08
N LEU A 211 -5.53 71.90 78.12
CA LEU A 211 -4.84 72.28 79.36
C LEU A 211 -5.72 73.10 80.31
N ARG A 212 -6.64 73.91 79.76
CA ARG A 212 -7.62 74.70 80.50
C ARG A 212 -8.69 73.80 81.14
N VAL A 213 -9.23 72.84 80.37
CA VAL A 213 -10.17 71.81 80.88
C VAL A 213 -9.54 70.97 82.00
N HIS A 214 -8.27 70.59 81.86
CA HIS A 214 -7.55 69.85 82.89
C HIS A 214 -7.30 70.67 84.18
N SER A 215 -7.23 72.00 84.09
CA SER A 215 -7.13 72.89 85.27
C SER A 215 -8.48 73.10 85.96
N ASP A 216 -9.57 73.16 85.18
CA ASP A 216 -10.93 73.38 85.68
C ASP A 216 -11.49 72.09 86.34
N GLU A 217 -11.19 70.91 85.81
CA GLU A 217 -11.63 69.62 86.37
C GLU A 217 -11.00 69.30 87.74
N LYS A 218 -9.78 69.80 88.04
CA LYS A 218 -9.12 69.59 89.34
C LYS A 218 -9.46 70.65 90.39
N SER A 219 -9.86 71.86 89.98
CA SER A 219 -10.30 72.90 90.92
C SER A 219 -11.70 72.64 91.50
N GLY A 220 -12.56 71.90 90.78
CA GLY A 220 -13.92 71.52 91.22
C GLY A 220 -13.99 70.38 92.27
N LYS A 221 -12.87 69.75 92.65
CA LYS A 221 -12.80 68.62 93.59
C LYS A 221 -11.76 68.84 94.71
N LEU A 222 -11.80 69.99 95.37
CA LEU A 222 -10.99 70.25 96.57
C LEU A 222 -11.89 70.47 97.78
N ASN A 223 -12.20 69.39 98.50
CA ASN A 223 -12.64 69.45 99.89
C ASN A 223 -11.81 68.47 100.74
N SER A 224 -11.03 69.05 101.66
CA SER A 224 -10.36 68.47 102.82
C SER A 224 -9.17 67.51 102.62
N GLY A 225 -7.95 68.01 102.84
CA GLY A 225 -6.81 67.21 103.27
C GLY A 225 -5.45 67.85 103.00
N VAL A 226 -4.52 67.79 103.96
CA VAL A 226 -3.18 68.43 103.96
C VAL A 226 -2.23 67.98 102.81
N ASN A 227 -2.68 67.12 101.88
CA ASN A 227 -1.99 66.81 100.62
C ASN A 227 -2.31 67.78 99.45
N ASP A 228 -3.11 68.82 99.68
CA ASP A 228 -3.63 69.72 98.62
C ASP A 228 -2.66 70.80 98.10
N LEU A 229 -1.45 70.96 98.66
CA LEU A 229 -0.50 71.99 98.18
C LEU A 229 0.23 71.60 96.88
N LEU A 230 0.40 70.31 96.61
CA LEU A 230 1.09 69.83 95.40
C LEU A 230 0.15 69.78 94.18
N ALA A 231 -1.13 69.46 94.40
CA ALA A 231 -2.17 69.48 93.36
C ALA A 231 -2.55 70.91 92.95
N THR A 232 -2.62 71.85 93.89
CA THR A 232 -2.87 73.27 93.60
C THR A 232 -1.69 73.93 92.85
N ALA A 233 -0.44 73.59 93.21
CA ALA A 233 0.74 74.07 92.48
C ALA A 233 0.85 73.52 91.04
N GLN A 234 0.43 72.27 90.80
CA GLN A 234 0.40 71.68 89.46
C GLN A 234 -0.72 72.27 88.59
N SER A 235 -1.89 72.59 89.17
CA SER A 235 -3.00 73.27 88.49
C SER A 235 -2.64 74.71 88.07
N LEU A 236 -1.90 75.43 88.92
CA LEU A 236 -1.40 76.77 88.60
C LEU A 236 -0.35 76.74 87.48
N ARG A 237 0.54 75.74 87.48
CA ARG A 237 1.51 75.53 86.39
C ARG A 237 0.85 75.23 85.05
N SER A 238 -0.22 74.41 85.01
CA SER A 238 -0.95 74.14 83.77
C SER A 238 -1.68 75.38 83.22
N GLY A 239 -2.20 76.23 84.11
CA GLY A 239 -2.83 77.51 83.72
C GLY A 239 -1.83 78.57 83.23
N GLU A 240 -0.65 78.66 83.84
CA GLU A 240 0.44 79.54 83.38
C GLU A 240 1.02 79.10 82.03
N LEU A 241 1.10 77.78 81.79
CA LEU A 241 1.58 77.23 80.53
C LEU A 241 0.57 77.46 79.39
N ALA A 242 -0.73 77.40 79.68
CA ALA A 242 -1.78 77.78 78.73
C ALA A 242 -1.74 79.28 78.37
N LYS A 243 -1.48 80.16 79.34
CA LYS A 243 -1.29 81.61 79.08
C LYS A 243 -0.05 81.90 78.25
N LYS A 244 1.08 81.27 78.57
CA LYS A 244 2.32 81.45 77.78
C LYS A 244 2.16 80.97 76.34
N LEU A 245 1.44 79.87 76.13
CA LEU A 245 1.12 79.39 74.78
C LEU A 245 0.22 80.37 74.04
N GLU A 246 -0.77 81.00 74.69
CA GLU A 246 -1.61 82.04 74.07
C GLU A 246 -0.83 83.33 73.75
N ASP A 247 0.08 83.76 74.64
CA ASP A 247 0.92 84.94 74.43
C ASP A 247 1.95 84.72 73.29
N GLU A 248 2.50 83.51 73.19
CA GLU A 248 3.38 83.11 72.08
C GLU A 248 2.61 83.00 70.74
N ASP A 249 1.37 82.51 70.76
CA ASP A 249 0.49 82.47 69.59
C ASP A 249 0.10 83.91 69.14
N CYS A 250 -0.03 84.84 70.10
CA CYS A 250 -0.29 86.25 69.83
C CYS A 250 0.93 86.96 69.23
N LEU A 251 2.13 86.67 69.75
CA LEU A 251 3.40 87.14 69.18
C LEU A 251 3.65 86.57 67.78
N ALA A 252 3.34 85.30 67.55
CA ALA A 252 3.42 84.67 66.23
C ALA A 252 2.46 85.36 65.23
N ARG A 253 1.23 85.70 65.65
CA ARG A 253 0.29 86.48 64.82
C ARG A 253 0.82 87.86 64.48
N GLN A 254 1.38 88.60 65.45
CA GLN A 254 1.99 89.91 65.21
C GLN A 254 3.21 89.83 64.29
N LEU A 255 3.99 88.74 64.39
CA LEU A 255 5.14 88.50 63.51
C LEU A 255 4.69 88.14 62.09
N THR A 256 3.61 87.37 61.93
CA THR A 256 3.02 87.12 60.61
C THR A 256 2.38 88.37 60.01
N GLU A 257 1.70 89.21 60.80
CA GLU A 257 1.12 90.48 60.33
C GLU A 257 2.20 91.48 59.91
N SER A 258 3.33 91.55 60.64
CA SER A 258 4.46 92.39 60.28
C SER A 258 5.22 91.89 59.04
N LEU A 259 5.41 90.58 58.88
CA LEU A 259 5.98 89.99 57.67
C LEU A 259 5.08 90.18 56.43
N LEU A 260 3.75 90.20 56.60
CA LEU A 260 2.78 90.49 55.54
C LEU A 260 2.73 91.98 55.17
N SER A 261 3.13 92.88 56.08
CA SER A 261 3.20 94.33 55.82
C SER A 261 4.45 94.78 55.07
N ASP A 262 5.44 93.89 54.89
CA ASP A 262 6.65 94.14 54.09
C ASP A 262 6.42 93.72 52.62
N GLY A 263 6.33 94.69 51.72
CA GLY A 263 5.98 94.48 50.31
C GLY A 263 6.95 93.54 49.56
N ILE A 264 8.21 93.44 49.97
CA ILE A 264 9.19 92.54 49.32
C ILE A 264 8.93 91.07 49.70
N ILE A 265 8.53 90.83 50.94
CA ILE A 265 8.25 89.48 51.46
C ILE A 265 6.90 89.00 50.93
N ALA A 266 5.91 89.89 50.84
CA ALA A 266 4.62 89.61 50.22
C ALA A 266 4.75 89.17 48.74
N ASP A 267 5.54 89.88 47.92
CA ASP A 267 5.78 89.52 46.52
C ASP A 267 6.49 88.16 46.34
N LEU A 268 7.44 87.83 47.22
CA LEU A 268 8.14 86.54 47.20
C LEU A 268 7.22 85.38 47.62
N LEU A 269 6.35 85.62 48.60
CA LEU A 269 5.32 84.67 49.00
C LEU A 269 4.31 84.45 47.87
N GLU A 270 3.83 85.51 47.22
CA GLU A 270 2.89 85.40 46.10
C GLU A 270 3.50 84.63 44.92
N ARG A 271 4.77 84.87 44.59
CA ARG A 271 5.49 84.08 43.58
C ARG A 271 5.67 82.61 43.96
N GLN A 272 5.90 82.32 45.25
CA GLN A 272 6.00 80.92 45.69
C GLN A 272 4.65 80.23 45.73
N ILE A 273 3.59 80.91 46.17
CA ILE A 273 2.22 80.42 46.11
C ILE A 273 1.86 80.10 44.66
N GLN A 274 2.21 80.97 43.72
CA GLN A 274 1.96 80.74 42.29
C GLN A 274 2.74 79.52 41.74
N ARG A 275 4.03 79.36 42.10
CA ARG A 275 4.81 78.17 41.70
C ARG A 275 4.24 76.88 42.27
N ILE A 276 3.91 76.88 43.56
CA ILE A 276 3.31 75.72 44.23
C ILE A 276 1.96 75.39 43.57
N ALA A 277 1.12 76.39 43.28
CA ALA A 277 -0.14 76.20 42.60
C ALA A 277 0.03 75.64 41.16
N GLU A 278 1.06 76.06 40.43
CA GLU A 278 1.37 75.55 39.09
C GLU A 278 1.90 74.11 39.13
N GLU A 279 2.75 73.78 40.10
CA GLU A 279 3.26 72.41 40.33
C GLU A 279 2.13 71.46 40.78
N GLU A 280 1.26 71.91 41.69
CA GLU A 280 0.06 71.19 42.11
C GLU A 280 -0.93 71.01 40.95
N GLN A 281 -1.13 72.04 40.12
CA GLN A 281 -2.00 71.92 38.95
C GLN A 281 -1.42 70.96 37.90
N ALA A 282 -0.09 70.92 37.73
CA ALA A 282 0.57 70.00 36.81
C ALA A 282 0.48 68.54 37.30
N THR A 283 0.69 68.32 38.60
CA THR A 283 0.57 66.98 39.23
C THR A 283 -0.87 66.48 39.19
N LEU A 284 -1.85 67.30 39.57
CA LEU A 284 -3.28 66.95 39.46
C LEU A 284 -3.70 66.63 38.03
N ARG A 285 -3.21 67.38 37.02
CA ARG A 285 -3.48 67.07 35.60
C ARG A 285 -2.83 65.76 35.16
N ALA A 286 -1.64 65.45 35.64
CA ALA A 286 -0.95 64.18 35.33
C ALA A 286 -1.67 62.99 35.97
N GLU A 287 -2.12 63.14 37.22
CA GLU A 287 -2.91 62.14 37.94
C GLU A 287 -4.26 61.90 37.28
N GLN A 288 -4.98 62.96 36.89
CA GLN A 288 -6.25 62.83 36.16
C GLN A 288 -6.08 62.15 34.80
N LYS A 289 -5.03 62.50 34.04
CA LYS A 289 -4.74 61.82 32.77
C LYS A 289 -4.42 60.34 32.97
N LYS A 290 -3.60 60.02 33.97
CA LYS A 290 -3.24 58.64 34.30
C LYS A 290 -4.47 57.84 34.73
N ALA A 291 -5.33 58.40 35.58
CA ALA A 291 -6.58 57.77 36.00
C ALA A 291 -7.50 57.48 34.79
N LEU A 292 -7.64 58.43 33.87
CA LEU A 292 -8.40 58.23 32.63
C LEU A 292 -7.78 57.15 31.72
N GLU A 293 -6.45 57.13 31.57
CA GLU A 293 -5.75 56.10 30.78
C GLU A 293 -5.94 54.70 31.39
N ASP A 294 -5.85 54.60 32.72
CA ASP A 294 -6.08 53.37 33.47
C ASP A 294 -7.53 52.90 33.29
N GLU A 295 -8.53 53.78 33.41
CA GLU A 295 -9.95 53.49 33.15
C GLU A 295 -10.18 53.03 31.70
N PHE A 296 -9.64 53.73 30.71
CA PHE A 296 -9.76 53.33 29.29
C PHE A 296 -9.04 52.01 29.00
N SER A 297 -7.96 51.69 29.71
CA SER A 297 -7.27 50.42 29.56
C SER A 297 -8.09 49.27 30.16
N ALA A 298 -8.70 49.50 31.33
CA ALA A 298 -9.58 48.55 32.00
C ALA A 298 -10.84 48.28 31.16
N GLU A 299 -11.47 49.33 30.62
CA GLU A 299 -12.65 49.18 29.76
C GLU A 299 -12.32 48.44 28.45
N ARG A 300 -11.18 48.77 27.82
CA ARG A 300 -10.71 48.03 26.63
C ARG A 300 -10.44 46.56 26.93
N GLN A 301 -9.88 46.27 28.11
CA GLN A 301 -9.64 44.89 28.52
C GLN A 301 -10.95 44.15 28.74
N GLN A 302 -11.89 44.76 29.46
CA GLN A 302 -13.22 44.19 29.70
C GLN A 302 -13.96 43.92 28.39
N ARG A 303 -13.92 44.85 27.42
CA ARG A 303 -14.52 44.63 26.10
C ARG A 303 -13.85 43.49 25.32
N ARG A 304 -12.52 43.35 25.41
CA ARG A 304 -11.81 42.22 24.79
C ARG A 304 -12.22 40.90 25.43
N ASP A 305 -12.28 40.83 26.75
CA ASP A 305 -12.66 39.62 27.48
C ASP A 305 -14.10 39.19 27.14
N VAL A 306 -15.03 40.16 26.98
CA VAL A 306 -16.40 39.90 26.53
C VAL A 306 -16.43 39.37 25.10
N LEU A 307 -15.71 40.01 24.17
CA LEU A 307 -15.65 39.56 22.77
C LEU A 307 -15.02 38.17 22.64
N ASP A 308 -13.99 37.86 23.42
CA ASP A 308 -13.34 36.55 23.44
C ASP A 308 -14.31 35.47 23.97
N ALA A 309 -15.12 35.80 24.98
CA ALA A 309 -16.16 34.91 25.48
C ALA A 309 -17.29 34.69 24.44
N GLU A 310 -17.75 35.75 23.78
CA GLU A 310 -18.74 35.66 22.70
C GLU A 310 -18.21 34.84 21.52
N MET A 311 -16.95 35.04 21.11
CA MET A 311 -16.32 34.27 20.05
C MET A 311 -16.16 32.80 20.43
N ALA A 312 -15.75 32.51 21.67
CA ALA A 312 -15.62 31.14 22.15
C ALA A 312 -16.98 30.42 22.17
N THR A 313 -18.04 31.08 22.63
CA THR A 313 -19.40 30.51 22.62
C THR A 313 -19.93 30.30 21.20
N PHE A 314 -19.71 31.26 20.29
CA PHE A 314 -20.09 31.12 18.88
C PHE A 314 -19.35 29.98 18.18
N LEU A 315 -18.05 29.83 18.41
CA LEU A 315 -17.27 28.73 17.83
C LEU A 315 -17.73 27.38 18.40
N ALA A 316 -18.05 27.30 19.69
CA ALA A 316 -18.58 26.09 20.30
C ALA A 316 -19.95 25.70 19.72
N THR A 317 -20.86 26.66 19.53
CA THR A 317 -22.19 26.39 18.96
C THR A 317 -22.09 25.96 17.49
N GLN A 318 -21.29 26.67 16.67
CA GLN A 318 -21.05 26.27 15.28
C GLN A 318 -20.42 24.90 15.16
N LYS A 319 -19.42 24.60 15.99
CA LYS A 319 -18.77 23.29 15.98
C LYS A 319 -19.76 22.18 16.32
N ASN A 320 -20.58 22.37 17.36
CA ASN A 320 -21.59 21.38 17.75
C ASN A 320 -22.65 21.17 16.64
N GLU A 321 -23.08 22.24 15.97
CA GLU A 321 -24.03 22.16 14.86
C GLU A 321 -23.45 21.37 13.67
N ILE A 322 -22.20 21.66 13.27
CA ILE A 322 -21.52 20.93 12.21
C ILE A 322 -21.31 19.46 12.59
N GLU A 323 -20.89 19.18 13.82
CA GLU A 323 -20.73 17.80 14.31
C GLU A 323 -22.07 17.03 14.30
N HIS A 324 -23.17 17.69 14.65
CA HIS A 324 -24.51 17.12 14.59
C HIS A 324 -24.94 16.83 13.14
N GLN A 325 -24.72 17.76 12.21
CA GLN A 325 -25.02 17.55 10.78
C GLN A 325 -24.20 16.41 10.19
N ILE A 326 -22.91 16.32 10.53
CA ILE A 326 -22.05 15.20 10.11
C ILE A 326 -22.56 13.86 10.67
N ALA A 327 -22.98 13.82 11.94
CA ALA A 327 -23.53 12.61 12.54
C ALA A 327 -24.83 12.17 11.85
N GLN A 328 -25.73 13.11 11.55
CA GLN A 328 -26.98 12.82 10.81
C GLN A 328 -26.71 12.29 9.41
N LEU A 329 -25.78 12.91 8.66
CA LEU A 329 -25.41 12.45 7.33
C LEU A 329 -24.85 11.03 7.37
N ARG A 330 -23.92 10.76 8.30
CA ARG A 330 -23.34 9.41 8.49
C ARG A 330 -24.41 8.37 8.79
N GLN A 331 -25.35 8.68 9.67
CA GLN A 331 -26.46 7.77 9.97
C GLN A 331 -27.31 7.50 8.72
N SER A 332 -27.66 8.54 7.97
CA SER A 332 -28.46 8.39 6.74
C SER A 332 -27.74 7.57 5.65
N ASP A 333 -26.42 7.71 5.55
CA ASP A 333 -25.61 6.95 4.59
C ASP A 333 -25.43 5.50 5.03
N GLU A 334 -25.29 5.25 6.33
CA GLU A 334 -25.25 3.90 6.89
C GLU A 334 -26.58 3.16 6.70
N GLU A 335 -27.71 3.83 6.90
CA GLU A 335 -29.05 3.29 6.64
C GLU A 335 -29.24 2.93 5.15
N LYS A 336 -28.79 3.80 4.23
CA LYS A 336 -28.82 3.51 2.78
C LYS A 336 -27.92 2.32 2.42
N LEU A 337 -26.70 2.27 2.95
CA LEU A 337 -25.77 1.17 2.72
C LEU A 337 -26.32 -0.16 3.23
N GLN A 338 -26.97 -0.17 4.40
CA GLN A 338 -27.63 -1.36 4.93
C GLN A 338 -28.80 -1.79 4.05
N ALA A 339 -29.65 -0.85 3.60
CA ALA A 339 -30.75 -1.15 2.69
C ALA A 339 -30.23 -1.76 1.37
N ASP A 340 -29.23 -1.14 0.74
CA ASP A 340 -28.60 -1.65 -0.48
C ASP A 340 -27.98 -3.04 -0.28
N PHE A 341 -27.34 -3.28 0.86
CA PHE A 341 -26.75 -4.57 1.19
C PHE A 341 -27.83 -5.65 1.33
N THR A 342 -28.92 -5.37 2.05
CA THR A 342 -30.03 -6.32 2.20
C THR A 342 -30.74 -6.60 0.87
N GLU A 343 -30.91 -5.60 0.01
CA GLU A 343 -31.50 -5.78 -1.32
C GLU A 343 -30.60 -6.66 -2.21
N LYS A 344 -29.29 -6.38 -2.25
CA LYS A 344 -28.32 -7.19 -2.99
C LYS A 344 -28.27 -8.62 -2.46
N GLN A 345 -28.27 -8.80 -1.14
CA GLN A 345 -28.29 -10.12 -0.53
C GLN A 345 -29.56 -10.89 -0.92
N ALA A 346 -30.74 -10.26 -0.85
CA ALA A 346 -31.99 -10.88 -1.25
C ALA A 346 -32.01 -11.27 -2.74
N LYS A 347 -31.46 -10.43 -3.63
CA LYS A 347 -31.32 -10.74 -5.06
C LYS A 347 -30.40 -11.95 -5.28
N ILE A 348 -29.25 -11.99 -4.62
CA ILE A 348 -28.31 -13.12 -4.71
C ILE A 348 -28.95 -14.41 -4.18
N GLU A 349 -29.64 -14.36 -3.05
CA GLU A 349 -30.33 -15.53 -2.51
C GLU A 349 -31.44 -16.03 -3.44
N LEU A 350 -32.18 -15.13 -4.08
CA LEU A 350 -33.19 -15.49 -5.08
C LEU A 350 -32.55 -16.14 -6.30
N THR A 351 -31.48 -15.59 -6.86
CA THR A 351 -30.80 -16.17 -8.03
C THR A 351 -30.22 -17.54 -7.70
N LEU A 352 -29.54 -17.68 -6.55
CA LEU A 352 -28.99 -18.95 -6.10
C LEU A 352 -30.07 -20.01 -5.87
N LYS A 353 -31.23 -19.63 -5.32
CA LYS A 353 -32.38 -20.56 -5.17
C LYS A 353 -32.91 -21.03 -6.53
N HIS A 354 -33.02 -20.13 -7.51
CA HIS A 354 -33.46 -20.50 -8.86
C HIS A 354 -32.47 -21.42 -9.57
N GLU A 355 -31.16 -21.11 -9.48
CA GLU A 355 -30.11 -21.95 -10.06
C GLU A 355 -30.04 -23.32 -9.40
N LYS A 356 -30.12 -23.38 -8.07
CA LYS A 356 -30.19 -24.64 -7.33
C LYS A 356 -31.37 -25.49 -7.81
N LEU A 357 -32.57 -24.93 -7.88
CA LEU A 357 -33.75 -25.66 -8.37
C LEU A 357 -33.61 -26.10 -9.83
N ARG A 358 -32.96 -25.29 -10.68
CA ARG A 358 -32.67 -25.67 -12.07
C ARG A 358 -31.72 -26.87 -12.13
N LEU A 359 -30.64 -26.83 -11.34
CA LEU A 359 -29.65 -27.91 -11.29
C LEU A 359 -30.24 -29.20 -10.70
N GLU A 360 -31.07 -29.10 -9.65
CA GLU A 360 -31.76 -30.25 -9.07
C GLU A 360 -32.68 -30.93 -10.10
N ARG A 361 -33.45 -30.15 -10.87
CA ARG A 361 -34.29 -30.69 -11.96
C ARG A 361 -33.46 -31.37 -13.05
N GLU A 362 -32.29 -30.82 -13.38
CA GLU A 362 -31.42 -31.42 -14.39
C GLU A 362 -30.78 -32.71 -13.87
N ILE A 363 -30.37 -32.74 -12.61
CA ILE A 363 -29.88 -33.96 -11.96
C ILE A 363 -30.95 -35.05 -11.99
N ASP A 364 -32.19 -34.74 -11.66
CA ASP A 364 -33.27 -35.73 -11.66
C ASP A 364 -33.59 -36.22 -13.08
N ARG A 365 -33.60 -35.33 -14.08
CA ARG A 365 -33.69 -35.74 -15.49
C ARG A 365 -32.56 -36.67 -15.93
N LEU A 366 -31.32 -36.33 -15.55
CA LEU A 366 -30.15 -37.16 -15.88
C LEU A 366 -30.21 -38.52 -15.18
N LYS A 367 -30.72 -38.59 -13.95
CA LYS A 367 -30.97 -39.87 -13.27
C LYS A 367 -31.97 -40.73 -14.03
N ASP A 368 -33.09 -40.14 -14.46
CA ASP A 368 -34.11 -40.84 -15.24
C ASP A 368 -33.51 -41.40 -16.55
N VAL A 369 -32.75 -40.56 -17.28
CA VAL A 369 -32.04 -40.98 -18.51
C VAL A 369 -31.04 -42.11 -18.22
N ILE A 370 -30.29 -42.04 -17.11
CA ILE A 370 -29.37 -43.12 -16.72
C ILE A 370 -30.14 -44.41 -16.44
N THR A 371 -31.28 -44.35 -15.74
CA THR A 371 -32.09 -45.55 -15.47
C THR A 371 -32.64 -46.17 -16.76
N ASP A 372 -33.07 -45.35 -17.71
CA ASP A 372 -33.54 -45.79 -19.02
C ASP A 372 -32.41 -46.44 -19.83
N LEU A 373 -31.23 -45.82 -19.86
CA LEU A 373 -30.05 -46.36 -20.55
C LEU A 373 -29.56 -47.67 -19.90
N CYS A 374 -29.64 -47.80 -18.58
CA CYS A 374 -29.35 -49.04 -17.88
C CYS A 374 -30.36 -50.14 -18.26
N ALA A 375 -31.66 -49.83 -18.31
CA ALA A 375 -32.69 -50.77 -18.75
C ALA A 375 -32.49 -51.19 -20.21
N GLN A 376 -32.15 -50.25 -21.11
CA GLN A 376 -31.84 -50.53 -22.50
C GLN A 376 -30.59 -51.41 -22.64
N ASN A 377 -29.51 -51.12 -21.91
CA ASN A 377 -28.31 -51.94 -21.91
C ASN A 377 -28.59 -53.37 -21.41
N GLU A 378 -29.37 -53.52 -20.35
CA GLU A 378 -29.73 -54.84 -19.83
C GLU A 378 -30.60 -55.61 -20.82
N HIS A 379 -31.55 -54.94 -21.48
CA HIS A 379 -32.34 -55.53 -22.56
C HIS A 379 -31.45 -55.97 -23.74
N GLN A 380 -30.50 -55.12 -24.17
CA GLN A 380 -29.53 -55.47 -25.21
C GLN A 380 -28.64 -56.64 -24.79
N ARG A 381 -28.20 -56.71 -23.53
CA ARG A 381 -27.44 -57.85 -23.00
C ARG A 381 -28.25 -59.13 -23.04
N GLN A 382 -29.52 -59.08 -22.63
CA GLN A 382 -30.42 -60.24 -22.71
C GLN A 382 -30.60 -60.70 -24.17
N MET A 383 -30.76 -59.78 -25.12
CA MET A 383 -30.79 -60.12 -26.55
C MET A 383 -29.48 -60.70 -27.05
N LEU A 384 -28.33 -60.19 -26.59
CA LEU A 384 -27.03 -60.78 -26.96
C LEU A 384 -26.88 -62.18 -26.38
N VAL A 385 -27.35 -62.44 -25.16
CA VAL A 385 -27.37 -63.77 -24.56
C VAL A 385 -28.29 -64.71 -25.34
N SER A 386 -29.47 -64.26 -25.77
CA SER A 386 -30.36 -65.09 -26.60
C SER A 386 -29.73 -65.38 -27.96
N LEU A 387 -29.19 -64.36 -28.64
CA LEU A 387 -28.52 -64.51 -29.95
C LEU A 387 -27.26 -65.38 -29.87
N THR A 388 -26.52 -65.32 -28.75
CA THR A 388 -25.37 -66.22 -28.53
C THR A 388 -25.83 -67.64 -28.29
N SER A 389 -26.90 -67.88 -27.54
CA SER A 389 -27.48 -69.22 -27.40
C SER A 389 -28.03 -69.78 -28.72
N GLU A 390 -28.67 -68.94 -29.55
CA GLU A 390 -29.10 -69.31 -30.90
C GLU A 390 -27.91 -69.62 -31.80
N ARG A 391 -26.85 -68.80 -31.72
CA ARG A 391 -25.59 -69.05 -32.42
C ARG A 391 -24.98 -70.38 -31.99
N GLU A 392 -24.96 -70.69 -30.69
CA GLU A 392 -24.44 -71.96 -30.19
C GLU A 392 -25.27 -73.16 -30.69
N ALA A 393 -26.60 -73.04 -30.69
CA ALA A 393 -27.49 -74.04 -31.27
C ALA A 393 -27.28 -74.22 -32.79
N LEU A 394 -27.09 -73.13 -33.52
CA LEU A 394 -26.76 -73.15 -34.96
C LEU A 394 -25.35 -73.68 -35.21
N VAL A 395 -24.38 -73.42 -34.33
CA VAL A 395 -23.03 -73.96 -34.43
C VAL A 395 -23.04 -75.46 -34.17
N ALA A 396 -23.84 -75.96 -33.24
CA ALA A 396 -24.05 -77.38 -33.01
C ALA A 396 -24.70 -78.06 -34.23
N SER A 397 -25.77 -77.48 -34.81
CA SER A 397 -26.38 -78.02 -36.03
C SER A 397 -25.44 -77.97 -37.24
N LEU A 398 -24.60 -76.92 -37.34
CA LEU A 398 -23.57 -76.81 -38.36
C LEU A 398 -22.42 -77.80 -38.11
N ALA A 399 -22.16 -78.21 -36.87
CA ALA A 399 -21.22 -79.29 -36.55
C ALA A 399 -21.75 -80.65 -37.04
N ASP A 400 -23.03 -80.93 -36.85
CA ASP A 400 -23.68 -82.15 -37.37
C ASP A 400 -23.66 -82.18 -38.92
N VAL A 401 -23.96 -81.05 -39.55
CA VAL A 401 -23.87 -80.87 -41.02
C VAL A 401 -22.42 -80.97 -41.50
N LYS A 402 -21.45 -80.48 -40.73
CA LYS A 402 -20.01 -80.61 -41.01
C LYS A 402 -19.51 -82.04 -40.90
N GLU A 403 -20.06 -82.86 -40.01
CA GLU A 403 -19.71 -84.28 -39.93
C GLU A 403 -20.19 -85.03 -41.18
N HIS A 404 -21.40 -84.69 -41.66
CA HIS A 404 -21.95 -85.21 -42.91
C HIS A 404 -21.17 -84.68 -44.14
N SER A 405 -20.69 -83.43 -44.09
CA SER A 405 -19.84 -82.87 -45.14
C SER A 405 -18.41 -83.41 -45.09
N ALA A 406 -17.86 -83.72 -43.92
CA ALA A 406 -16.50 -84.27 -43.74
C ALA A 406 -16.35 -85.65 -44.39
N GLN A 407 -17.41 -86.47 -44.40
CA GLN A 407 -17.45 -87.71 -45.18
C GLN A 407 -17.42 -87.45 -46.70
N ALA A 408 -18.07 -86.37 -47.18
CA ALA A 408 -17.98 -85.93 -48.58
C ALA A 408 -16.65 -85.21 -48.91
N GLN A 409 -15.91 -84.74 -47.89
CA GLN A 409 -14.72 -83.90 -48.04
C GLN A 409 -13.40 -84.66 -47.91
N ALA A 410 -13.42 -85.91 -47.41
CA ALA A 410 -12.30 -86.86 -47.57
C ALA A 410 -12.03 -87.18 -49.06
N GLU A 411 -13.06 -87.08 -49.91
CA GLU A 411 -12.93 -87.23 -51.37
C GLU A 411 -12.42 -85.95 -52.07
N LEU A 412 -12.54 -84.78 -51.44
CA LEU A 412 -12.28 -83.47 -52.07
C LEU A 412 -10.95 -82.79 -51.70
N GLY A 413 -9.99 -83.49 -51.11
CA GLY A 413 -8.63 -82.96 -51.23
C GLY A 413 -7.47 -83.70 -50.58
N HIS A 414 -6.41 -84.10 -51.30
CA HIS A 414 -5.96 -83.76 -52.67
C HIS A 414 -5.91 -82.27 -53.08
N MET A 415 -6.54 -81.33 -52.37
CA MET A 415 -6.63 -79.91 -52.76
C MET A 415 -6.14 -78.94 -51.66
N ASN A 416 -5.79 -79.46 -50.48
CA ASN A 416 -5.42 -78.61 -49.34
C ASN A 416 -3.93 -78.68 -48.97
N ALA A 417 -3.08 -78.87 -49.99
CA ALA A 417 -1.74 -78.26 -50.01
C ALA A 417 -1.81 -76.71 -50.02
N ALA A 418 -3.00 -76.11 -50.08
CA ALA A 418 -3.24 -74.67 -50.21
C ALA A 418 -3.51 -73.91 -48.89
N ILE A 419 -3.47 -74.54 -47.71
CA ILE A 419 -3.98 -73.91 -46.46
C ILE A 419 -2.90 -73.18 -45.63
N ALA A 420 -1.60 -73.37 -45.91
CA ALA A 420 -0.54 -72.69 -45.15
C ALA A 420 -0.45 -71.15 -45.40
N GLU A 421 -1.09 -70.63 -46.44
CA GLU A 421 -1.00 -69.20 -46.84
C GLU A 421 -2.13 -68.32 -46.26
N LYS A 422 -3.17 -68.93 -45.67
CA LYS A 422 -4.41 -68.22 -45.26
C LYS A 422 -4.31 -67.51 -43.90
N ALA A 423 -3.36 -67.90 -43.04
CA ALA A 423 -3.20 -67.31 -41.71
C ALA A 423 -2.63 -65.87 -41.73
N ARG A 424 -1.99 -65.44 -42.83
CA ARG A 424 -1.48 -64.07 -43.00
C ARG A 424 -2.53 -63.04 -43.48
N ARG A 425 -3.72 -63.46 -43.92
CA ARG A 425 -4.72 -62.57 -44.55
C ARG A 425 -5.88 -62.10 -43.66
N MET A 426 -6.06 -62.62 -42.44
CA MET A 426 -7.27 -62.32 -41.64
C MET A 426 -7.21 -61.01 -40.83
N ALA A 427 -6.06 -60.32 -40.76
CA ALA A 427 -5.98 -58.96 -40.22
C ALA A 427 -6.23 -57.85 -41.26
N TYR A 428 -6.33 -58.21 -42.56
CA TYR A 428 -6.48 -57.27 -43.67
C TYR A 428 -7.87 -57.31 -44.34
N SER A 429 -8.82 -58.13 -43.86
CA SER A 429 -10.10 -58.38 -44.57
C SER A 429 -11.31 -57.57 -44.09
N ALA A 430 -11.14 -56.62 -43.16
CA ALA A 430 -12.23 -55.75 -42.70
C ALA A 430 -12.32 -54.41 -43.46
N ILE A 431 -11.41 -54.15 -44.41
CA ILE A 431 -11.37 -52.91 -45.19
C ILE A 431 -11.58 -53.28 -46.66
N PRO A 432 -12.47 -52.60 -47.41
CA PRO A 432 -12.56 -52.77 -48.86
C PRO A 432 -11.20 -52.54 -49.51
N GLU A 433 -10.72 -53.49 -50.31
CA GLU A 433 -9.48 -53.33 -51.07
C GLU A 433 -9.61 -52.15 -52.05
N VAL A 434 -8.74 -51.15 -51.93
CA VAL A 434 -8.65 -50.08 -52.93
C VAL A 434 -8.13 -50.69 -54.24
N ARG A 435 -9.06 -50.99 -55.15
CA ARG A 435 -8.70 -51.43 -56.51
C ARG A 435 -8.09 -50.25 -57.25
N LEU A 436 -6.78 -50.28 -57.47
CA LEU A 436 -6.15 -49.34 -58.39
C LEU A 436 -6.51 -49.69 -59.85
N PRO A 437 -6.61 -48.68 -60.72
CA PRO A 437 -6.79 -48.89 -62.14
C PRO A 437 -5.56 -49.57 -62.77
N THR A 438 -5.72 -50.04 -64.01
CA THR A 438 -4.61 -50.55 -64.83
C THR A 438 -3.55 -49.46 -64.95
N GLU A 439 -2.28 -49.85 -64.87
CA GLU A 439 -1.14 -48.90 -64.90
C GLU A 439 -1.22 -48.02 -66.14
N ALA A 440 -1.22 -46.71 -65.90
CA ALA A 440 -1.24 -45.72 -66.95
C ALA A 440 0.18 -45.47 -67.50
N LYS A 441 0.29 -44.60 -68.51
CA LYS A 441 1.59 -44.21 -69.05
C LYS A 441 2.39 -43.50 -67.96
N ILE A 442 3.61 -43.96 -67.69
CA ILE A 442 4.53 -43.30 -66.76
C ILE A 442 5.05 -42.01 -67.42
N VAL A 443 5.00 -40.90 -66.68
CA VAL A 443 5.34 -39.55 -67.14
C VAL A 443 6.29 -38.91 -66.14
N SER A 444 7.41 -38.37 -66.61
CA SER A 444 8.35 -37.60 -65.77
C SER A 444 7.81 -36.21 -65.42
N CYS A 445 8.38 -35.52 -64.42
CA CYS A 445 8.00 -34.14 -64.08
C CYS A 445 8.00 -33.19 -65.30
N ASN A 446 9.01 -33.28 -66.18
CA ASN A 446 9.10 -32.45 -67.39
C ASN A 446 7.95 -32.72 -68.37
N GLU A 447 7.61 -33.99 -68.57
CA GLU A 447 6.53 -34.40 -69.46
C GLU A 447 5.16 -34.05 -68.86
N PHE A 448 5.02 -34.11 -67.53
CA PHE A 448 3.81 -33.69 -66.82
C PHE A 448 3.49 -32.21 -67.08
N GLY A 449 4.50 -31.34 -67.05
CA GLY A 449 4.38 -29.95 -67.47
C GLY A 449 3.78 -29.77 -68.86
N GLY A 450 4.26 -30.60 -69.81
CA GLY A 450 3.69 -30.68 -71.16
C GLY A 450 2.23 -31.10 -71.16
N CYS A 451 1.86 -32.12 -70.37
CA CYS A 451 0.49 -32.59 -70.22
C CYS A 451 -0.44 -31.52 -69.63
N VAL A 452 0.00 -30.76 -68.63
CA VAL A 452 -0.78 -29.66 -68.03
C VAL A 452 -0.98 -28.52 -69.03
N ARG A 453 0.07 -28.09 -69.74
CA ARG A 453 -0.03 -27.03 -70.75
C ARG A 453 -0.98 -27.41 -71.89
N GLY A 454 -0.96 -28.67 -72.31
CA GLY A 454 -1.85 -29.23 -73.33
C GLY A 454 -3.28 -29.53 -72.87
N ASN A 455 -3.57 -29.47 -71.56
CA ASN A 455 -4.88 -29.83 -71.03
C ASN A 455 -5.95 -28.82 -71.47
N LYS A 456 -7.09 -29.33 -71.95
CA LYS A 456 -8.22 -28.53 -72.47
C LYS A 456 -9.34 -28.29 -71.45
N LEU A 457 -9.28 -28.93 -70.29
CA LEU A 457 -10.23 -28.75 -69.20
C LEU A 457 -9.83 -27.60 -68.27
N LEU A 458 -8.52 -27.36 -68.10
CA LEU A 458 -7.99 -26.32 -67.22
C LEU A 458 -7.93 -24.95 -67.92
N THR A 459 -8.33 -23.89 -67.20
CA THR A 459 -8.08 -22.49 -67.57
C THR A 459 -6.57 -22.17 -67.46
N PRO A 460 -6.07 -21.04 -67.98
CA PRO A 460 -4.69 -20.62 -67.73
C PRO A 460 -4.34 -20.58 -66.23
N ASP A 461 -5.25 -20.09 -65.39
CA ASP A 461 -5.09 -20.09 -63.93
C ASP A 461 -5.11 -21.51 -63.36
N GLY A 462 -5.97 -22.40 -63.87
CA GLY A 462 -6.00 -23.79 -63.44
C GLY A 462 -4.77 -24.60 -63.82
N LYS A 463 -4.17 -24.31 -64.99
CA LYS A 463 -2.87 -24.88 -65.38
C LYS A 463 -1.76 -24.45 -64.42
N ARG A 464 -1.76 -23.16 -64.04
CA ARG A 464 -0.83 -22.64 -63.04
C ARG A 464 -1.02 -23.32 -61.69
N LEU A 465 -2.26 -23.42 -61.21
CA LEU A 465 -2.57 -24.06 -59.93
C LEU A 465 -2.21 -25.54 -59.93
N MET A 466 -2.37 -26.27 -61.04
CA MET A 466 -1.95 -27.68 -61.15
C MET A 466 -0.44 -27.85 -60.98
N VAL A 467 0.36 -26.97 -61.59
CA VAL A 467 1.83 -26.97 -61.42
C VAL A 467 2.21 -26.64 -59.98
N GLN A 468 1.58 -25.63 -59.37
CA GLN A 468 1.83 -25.25 -57.98
C GLN A 468 1.41 -26.34 -56.99
N PHE A 469 0.25 -26.95 -57.21
CA PHE A 469 -0.30 -28.03 -56.41
C PHE A 469 0.66 -29.22 -56.36
N LEU A 470 1.17 -29.65 -57.51
CA LEU A 470 2.14 -30.74 -57.56
C LEU A 470 3.48 -30.35 -56.93
N ALA A 471 3.99 -29.15 -57.21
CA ALA A 471 5.26 -28.69 -56.63
C ALA A 471 5.24 -28.63 -55.11
N LEU A 472 4.11 -28.22 -54.51
CA LEU A 472 3.91 -28.22 -53.06
C LEU A 472 4.01 -29.63 -52.47
N MET A 473 3.29 -30.59 -53.05
CA MET A 473 3.34 -31.99 -52.59
C MET A 473 4.72 -32.62 -52.75
N LEU A 474 5.42 -32.34 -53.85
CA LEU A 474 6.78 -32.85 -54.07
C LEU A 474 7.81 -32.25 -53.10
N ALA A 475 7.58 -31.01 -52.64
CA ALA A 475 8.43 -30.35 -51.65
C ALA A 475 8.18 -30.83 -50.20
N GLY A 476 7.21 -31.72 -49.99
CA GLY A 476 6.82 -32.23 -48.67
C GLY A 476 5.78 -31.36 -47.95
N GLU A 477 5.11 -30.46 -48.66
CA GLU A 477 3.95 -29.74 -48.15
C GLU A 477 2.65 -30.52 -48.36
N CYS A 478 1.64 -30.25 -47.53
CA CYS A 478 0.29 -30.77 -47.70
C CYS A 478 -0.63 -29.58 -48.04
N PRO A 479 -0.87 -29.27 -49.32
CA PRO A 479 -1.71 -28.14 -49.73
C PRO A 479 -3.18 -28.42 -49.41
N LEU A 480 -3.88 -27.38 -48.94
CA LEU A 480 -5.30 -27.44 -48.61
C LEU A 480 -6.13 -26.79 -49.72
N LEU A 481 -7.06 -27.53 -50.30
CA LEU A 481 -7.88 -27.06 -51.40
C LEU A 481 -9.23 -26.58 -50.87
N SER A 482 -9.66 -25.38 -51.26
CA SER A 482 -10.97 -24.85 -50.90
C SER A 482 -11.66 -24.20 -52.10
N GLY A 483 -12.99 -24.13 -52.10
CA GLY A 483 -13.77 -23.51 -53.17
C GLY A 483 -14.59 -24.51 -54.02
N PRO A 484 -15.49 -23.98 -54.86
CA PRO A 484 -16.55 -24.76 -55.52
C PRO A 484 -16.03 -25.75 -56.59
N GLU A 485 -14.88 -25.48 -57.21
CA GLU A 485 -14.32 -26.32 -58.29
C GLU A 485 -13.30 -27.35 -57.78
N THR A 486 -13.18 -27.54 -56.45
CA THR A 486 -12.16 -28.41 -55.83
C THR A 486 -12.26 -29.87 -56.30
N GLN A 487 -13.47 -30.45 -56.34
CA GLN A 487 -13.67 -31.85 -56.72
C GLN A 487 -13.36 -32.09 -58.20
N ASP A 488 -13.75 -31.16 -59.06
CA ASP A 488 -13.50 -31.25 -60.49
C ASP A 488 -11.99 -31.06 -60.80
N PHE A 489 -11.30 -30.17 -60.07
CA PHE A 489 -9.84 -30.01 -60.16
C PHE A 489 -9.12 -31.29 -59.72
N LEU A 490 -9.56 -31.91 -58.62
CA LEU A 490 -9.02 -33.17 -58.12
C LEU A 490 -9.23 -34.32 -59.11
N ALA A 491 -10.38 -34.40 -59.80
CA ALA A 491 -10.61 -35.40 -60.84
C ALA A 491 -9.61 -35.26 -62.02
N ILE A 492 -9.26 -34.03 -62.40
CA ILE A 492 -8.22 -33.77 -63.39
C ILE A 492 -6.84 -34.15 -62.85
N ALA A 493 -6.55 -33.80 -61.59
CA ALA A 493 -5.28 -34.15 -60.93
C ALA A 493 -5.09 -35.68 -60.84
N GLU A 494 -6.13 -36.41 -60.46
CA GLU A 494 -6.15 -37.88 -60.42
C GLU A 494 -5.77 -38.48 -61.77
N SER A 495 -6.39 -37.99 -62.86
CA SER A 495 -6.08 -38.42 -64.22
C SER A 495 -4.63 -38.18 -64.61
N LEU A 496 -4.03 -37.07 -64.17
CA LEU A 496 -2.67 -36.69 -64.57
C LEU A 496 -1.58 -37.29 -63.67
N ILE A 497 -1.86 -37.52 -62.39
CA ILE A 497 -0.87 -37.85 -61.36
C ILE A 497 -0.90 -39.34 -60.99
N SER A 498 -2.09 -39.90 -60.80
CA SER A 498 -2.29 -41.20 -60.13
C SER A 498 -3.19 -42.14 -60.91
N SER A 499 -3.00 -42.21 -62.24
CA SER A 499 -3.72 -43.13 -63.14
C SER A 499 -5.25 -43.03 -63.07
N GLY A 500 -5.79 -41.85 -62.75
CA GLY A 500 -7.24 -41.62 -62.68
C GLY A 500 -7.92 -42.08 -61.41
N ARG A 501 -7.17 -42.38 -60.32
CA ARG A 501 -7.76 -42.60 -58.99
C ARG A 501 -6.92 -41.99 -57.87
N SER A 502 -7.58 -41.51 -56.84
CA SER A 502 -6.98 -41.15 -55.56
C SER A 502 -7.42 -42.11 -54.45
N ILE A 503 -6.67 -42.08 -53.34
CA ILE A 503 -7.11 -42.66 -52.08
C ILE A 503 -7.72 -41.55 -51.25
N ARG A 504 -8.99 -41.73 -50.87
CA ARG A 504 -9.75 -40.72 -50.14
C ARG A 504 -10.03 -41.19 -48.72
N GLN A 505 -9.76 -40.32 -47.75
CA GLN A 505 -10.13 -40.50 -46.36
C GLN A 505 -10.91 -39.27 -45.90
N ILE A 506 -12.15 -39.48 -45.48
CA ILE A 506 -12.94 -38.41 -44.87
C ILE A 506 -12.42 -38.20 -43.45
N ALA A 507 -12.05 -36.97 -43.13
CA ALA A 507 -11.63 -36.59 -41.81
C ALA A 507 -12.83 -36.62 -40.85
N ASP A 508 -12.63 -37.20 -39.67
CA ASP A 508 -13.66 -37.32 -38.64
C ASP A 508 -13.15 -36.82 -37.28
N PRO A 509 -14.04 -36.55 -36.31
CA PRO A 509 -13.63 -36.00 -35.01
C PRO A 509 -12.71 -36.91 -34.19
N THR A 510 -12.54 -38.18 -34.56
CA THR A 510 -11.65 -39.12 -33.87
C THR A 510 -10.20 -39.01 -34.35
N MET A 511 -9.96 -38.30 -35.46
CA MET A 511 -8.62 -38.01 -35.98
C MET A 511 -8.01 -36.81 -35.25
N ILE A 512 -7.18 -37.09 -34.24
CA ILE A 512 -6.60 -36.07 -33.36
C ILE A 512 -5.08 -36.01 -33.54
N SER A 513 -4.43 -37.16 -33.69
CA SER A 513 -2.99 -37.32 -33.83
C SER A 513 -2.60 -37.73 -35.25
N CYS A 514 -1.33 -37.53 -35.61
CA CYS A 514 -0.80 -37.97 -36.91
C CYS A 514 -0.89 -39.50 -37.10
N GLU A 515 -0.92 -40.29 -36.02
CA GLU A 515 -1.04 -41.74 -36.11
C GLU A 515 -2.46 -42.19 -36.49
N ASP A 516 -3.47 -41.37 -36.14
CA ASP A 516 -4.88 -41.64 -36.48
C ASP A 516 -5.13 -41.58 -38.01
N LEU A 517 -4.21 -40.97 -38.77
CA LEU A 517 -4.22 -40.99 -40.23
C LEU A 517 -3.93 -42.37 -40.79
N TRP A 518 -3.16 -43.20 -40.09
CA TRP A 518 -2.74 -44.52 -40.56
C TRP A 518 -3.58 -45.65 -39.95
N VAL A 519 -3.98 -45.48 -38.69
CA VAL A 519 -4.70 -46.48 -37.92
C VAL A 519 -5.83 -45.80 -37.14
N ARG A 520 -7.06 -46.29 -37.27
CA ARG A 520 -8.21 -45.71 -36.55
C ARG A 520 -8.07 -45.88 -35.04
N ALA A 521 -8.28 -44.78 -34.31
CA ALA A 521 -8.37 -44.78 -32.86
C ALA A 521 -9.46 -45.74 -32.35
N GLY A 522 -9.13 -46.55 -31.34
CA GLY A 522 -10.09 -47.41 -30.61
C GLY A 522 -10.29 -48.83 -31.15
N ASN A 523 -10.03 -49.09 -32.45
CA ASN A 523 -10.15 -50.44 -33.02
C ASN A 523 -8.89 -50.93 -33.77
N ASN A 524 -7.86 -50.08 -33.86
CA ASN A 524 -6.58 -50.37 -34.50
C ASN A 524 -6.70 -50.86 -35.96
N MET A 525 -7.79 -50.52 -36.66
CA MET A 525 -7.94 -50.86 -38.07
C MET A 525 -7.15 -49.88 -38.94
N ALA A 526 -6.44 -50.40 -39.94
CA ALA A 526 -5.77 -49.56 -40.92
C ALA A 526 -6.75 -48.64 -41.66
N THR A 527 -6.30 -47.44 -41.98
CA THR A 527 -7.06 -46.48 -42.79
C THR A 527 -6.79 -46.68 -44.28
N PRO A 528 -7.61 -46.07 -45.18
CA PRO A 528 -7.31 -46.03 -46.60
C PRO A 528 -5.92 -45.45 -46.91
N LEU A 529 -5.48 -44.43 -46.16
CA LEU A 529 -4.15 -43.83 -46.32
C LEU A 529 -3.03 -44.84 -46.06
N TYR A 530 -3.16 -45.70 -45.05
CA TYR A 530 -2.18 -46.75 -44.77
C TYR A 530 -2.09 -47.76 -45.92
N GLN A 531 -3.22 -48.13 -46.53
CA GLN A 531 -3.20 -48.97 -47.74
C GLN A 531 -2.47 -48.28 -48.90
N GLY A 532 -2.67 -46.98 -49.07
CA GLY A 532 -1.94 -46.18 -50.06
C GLY A 532 -0.45 -46.11 -49.83
N LEU A 533 -0.02 -46.00 -48.57
CA LEU A 533 1.38 -46.02 -48.19
C LEU A 533 2.03 -47.36 -48.58
N LEU A 534 1.38 -48.48 -48.27
CA LEU A 534 1.88 -49.81 -48.66
C LEU A 534 2.01 -49.99 -50.17
N LEU A 535 1.12 -49.35 -50.95
CA LEU A 535 1.15 -49.40 -52.41
C LEU A 535 2.27 -48.53 -53.01
N SER A 536 2.63 -47.43 -52.35
CA SER A 536 3.75 -46.59 -52.78
C SER A 536 5.12 -47.14 -52.35
N GLU A 537 5.17 -47.98 -51.31
CA GLU A 537 6.37 -48.71 -50.84
C GLU A 537 6.59 -50.07 -51.51
N ALA A 538 5.63 -50.55 -52.31
CA ALA A 538 5.70 -51.85 -52.94
C ALA A 538 6.94 -52.00 -53.85
N SER A 539 7.33 -53.25 -54.14
CA SER A 539 8.47 -53.57 -55.02
C SER A 539 8.35 -52.93 -56.42
N ARG A 540 7.12 -52.65 -56.85
CA ARG A 540 6.81 -51.80 -57.99
C ARG A 540 6.02 -50.60 -57.48
N PRO A 541 6.70 -49.51 -57.09
CA PRO A 541 6.07 -48.43 -56.35
C PRO A 541 5.15 -47.65 -57.28
N ARG A 542 3.92 -47.42 -56.84
CA ARG A 542 2.93 -46.62 -57.57
C ARG A 542 2.84 -45.22 -57.02
N THR A 543 2.49 -44.28 -57.89
CA THR A 543 2.21 -42.90 -57.47
C THR A 543 0.77 -42.78 -57.02
N ILE A 544 0.61 -42.44 -55.74
CA ILE A 544 -0.67 -42.39 -55.06
C ILE A 544 -0.94 -40.93 -54.69
N LEU A 545 -2.04 -40.41 -55.22
CA LEU A 545 -2.62 -39.16 -54.73
C LEU A 545 -3.57 -39.51 -53.57
N ALA A 546 -3.24 -39.05 -52.38
CA ALA A 546 -4.00 -39.22 -51.15
C ALA A 546 -4.71 -37.91 -50.80
N ILE A 547 -6.03 -37.99 -50.61
CA ILE A 547 -6.89 -36.84 -50.34
C ILE A 547 -7.54 -37.04 -48.98
N ILE A 548 -7.28 -36.11 -48.07
CA ILE A 548 -7.97 -36.03 -46.79
C ILE A 548 -9.14 -35.06 -46.97
N GLU A 549 -10.35 -35.59 -47.03
CA GLU A 549 -11.54 -34.79 -47.28
C GLU A 549 -12.05 -34.16 -45.99
N ARG A 550 -12.52 -32.90 -46.08
CA ARG A 550 -13.17 -32.18 -44.97
C ARG A 550 -12.29 -32.07 -43.74
N VAL A 551 -11.05 -31.63 -43.92
CA VAL A 551 -10.02 -31.54 -42.88
C VAL A 551 -10.52 -30.77 -41.63
N GLU A 552 -11.40 -29.79 -41.83
CA GLU A 552 -12.06 -28.99 -40.78
C GLU A 552 -12.98 -29.79 -39.84
N CYS A 553 -13.35 -31.02 -40.20
CA CYS A 553 -14.15 -31.92 -39.37
C CYS A 553 -13.32 -32.74 -38.37
N SER A 554 -12.00 -32.53 -38.35
CA SER A 554 -11.04 -33.17 -37.45
C SER A 554 -10.20 -32.13 -36.70
N ALA A 555 -9.35 -32.57 -35.78
CA ALA A 555 -8.47 -31.65 -35.05
C ALA A 555 -7.17 -31.39 -35.83
N ALA A 556 -7.29 -30.94 -37.09
CA ALA A 556 -6.18 -30.88 -38.03
C ALA A 556 -5.08 -29.88 -37.66
N ARG A 557 -5.40 -28.85 -36.88
CA ARG A 557 -4.39 -27.99 -36.25
C ARG A 557 -3.31 -28.77 -35.47
N PHE A 558 -3.60 -29.97 -35.00
CA PHE A 558 -2.65 -30.80 -34.24
C PHE A 558 -1.93 -31.84 -35.10
N TRP A 559 -2.64 -32.54 -35.98
CA TRP A 559 -2.04 -33.62 -36.77
C TRP A 559 -1.36 -33.13 -38.05
N LEU A 560 -1.81 -32.03 -38.65
CA LEU A 560 -1.30 -31.53 -39.92
C LEU A 560 0.15 -31.00 -39.83
N PRO A 561 0.57 -30.27 -38.76
CA PRO A 561 1.98 -29.93 -38.57
C PRO A 561 2.88 -31.16 -38.46
N ALA A 562 2.48 -32.16 -37.67
CA ALA A 562 3.24 -33.40 -37.51
C ALA A 562 3.32 -34.22 -38.82
N LEU A 563 2.26 -34.21 -39.63
CA LEU A 563 2.27 -34.82 -40.97
C LEU A 563 3.27 -34.10 -41.89
N LYS A 564 3.25 -32.76 -41.89
CA LYS A 564 4.22 -31.96 -42.66
C LYS A 564 5.64 -32.28 -42.23
N ASP A 565 5.95 -32.35 -40.94
CA ASP A 565 7.30 -32.67 -40.46
C ASP A 565 7.78 -34.03 -40.99
N ARG A 566 6.90 -35.05 -41.02
CA ARG A 566 7.20 -36.38 -41.59
C ARG A 566 7.38 -36.38 -43.11
N LEU A 567 6.63 -35.54 -43.83
CA LEU A 567 6.81 -35.34 -45.26
C LEU A 567 8.15 -34.63 -45.55
N HIS A 568 8.55 -33.67 -44.72
CA HIS A 568 9.80 -32.93 -44.85
C HIS A 568 11.05 -33.75 -44.50
N SER A 569 10.96 -34.66 -43.53
CA SER A 569 12.03 -35.57 -43.12
C SER A 569 12.29 -36.68 -44.14
N GLY A 570 11.34 -36.91 -45.05
CA GLY A 570 11.40 -38.00 -46.02
C GLY A 570 11.00 -39.35 -45.43
N ASP A 571 10.26 -39.36 -44.32
CA ASP A 571 9.75 -40.59 -43.70
C ASP A 571 8.65 -41.27 -44.53
N LEU A 572 8.11 -40.57 -45.53
CA LEU A 572 7.11 -41.08 -46.46
C LEU A 572 7.69 -41.16 -47.88
N PRO A 573 7.28 -42.15 -48.69
CA PRO A 573 7.73 -42.27 -50.08
C PRO A 573 7.38 -41.02 -50.89
N ARG A 574 8.32 -40.54 -51.72
CA ARG A 574 8.10 -39.37 -52.58
C ARG A 574 6.94 -39.54 -53.58
N ARG A 575 6.56 -40.77 -53.89
CA ARG A 575 5.40 -41.13 -54.73
C ARG A 575 4.06 -41.10 -53.99
N PHE A 576 4.08 -40.86 -52.68
CA PHE A 576 2.89 -40.72 -51.85
C PHE A 576 2.59 -39.24 -51.65
N LEU A 577 1.72 -38.69 -52.51
CA LEU A 577 1.40 -37.27 -52.56
C LEU A 577 0.11 -37.02 -51.76
N ILE A 578 0.15 -36.11 -50.79
CA ILE A 578 -0.98 -35.88 -49.87
C ILE A 578 -1.50 -34.44 -50.01
N CYS A 579 -2.81 -34.29 -50.10
CA CYS A 579 -3.48 -33.00 -50.00
C CYS A 579 -4.74 -33.09 -49.12
N GLY A 580 -5.17 -31.95 -48.59
CA GLY A 580 -6.43 -31.83 -47.85
C GLY A 580 -7.49 -31.03 -48.61
N THR A 581 -8.76 -31.24 -48.30
CA THR A 581 -9.85 -30.36 -48.76
C THR A 581 -10.56 -29.69 -47.59
N ILE A 582 -11.01 -28.46 -47.81
CA ILE A 582 -11.88 -27.71 -46.91
C ILE A 582 -13.20 -27.49 -47.63
N GLU A 583 -14.28 -28.06 -47.10
CA GLU A 583 -15.63 -27.87 -47.67
C GLU A 583 -16.38 -26.74 -46.96
N ASN A 584 -16.35 -26.71 -45.63
CA ASN A 584 -16.95 -25.64 -44.85
C ASN A 584 -15.90 -24.58 -44.47
N GLU A 585 -15.80 -23.54 -45.32
CA GLU A 585 -14.85 -22.45 -45.13
C GLU A 585 -15.14 -21.55 -43.91
N ASP A 586 -16.39 -21.53 -43.43
CA ASP A 586 -16.86 -20.68 -42.32
C ASP A 586 -16.68 -21.34 -40.94
N CYS A 587 -16.08 -22.54 -40.89
CA CYS A 587 -15.80 -23.23 -39.64
C CYS A 587 -14.58 -22.60 -38.94
N GLU A 588 -14.65 -22.44 -37.61
CA GLU A 588 -13.53 -21.94 -36.78
C GLU A 588 -12.23 -22.73 -37.03
N GLU A 589 -12.33 -24.05 -37.15
CA GLU A 589 -11.18 -24.91 -37.42
C GLU A 589 -10.61 -24.63 -38.83
N ALA A 590 -11.47 -24.39 -39.83
CA ALA A 590 -11.04 -24.03 -41.18
C ALA A 590 -10.33 -22.67 -41.23
N GLU A 591 -10.83 -21.66 -40.50
CA GLU A 591 -10.17 -20.36 -40.39
C GLU A 591 -8.76 -20.50 -39.78
N LYS A 592 -8.65 -21.23 -38.67
CA LYS A 592 -7.36 -21.43 -37.98
C LYS A 592 -6.36 -22.23 -38.80
N ILE A 593 -6.83 -23.23 -39.54
CA ILE A 593 -5.99 -24.00 -40.45
C ILE A 593 -5.48 -23.14 -41.62
N LYS A 594 -6.32 -22.26 -42.18
CA LYS A 594 -5.95 -21.36 -43.28
C LYS A 594 -4.92 -20.30 -42.86
N GLU A 595 -4.93 -19.88 -41.59
CA GLU A 595 -3.92 -18.96 -41.02
C GLU A 595 -2.52 -19.59 -40.99
N GLN A 596 -2.43 -20.89 -40.71
CA GLN A 596 -1.17 -21.58 -40.41
C GLN A 596 -0.64 -22.46 -41.56
N HIS A 597 -1.47 -22.73 -42.57
CA HIS A 597 -1.14 -23.67 -43.63
C HIS A 597 -1.47 -23.16 -45.04
N LEU A 598 -0.63 -23.55 -45.99
CA LEU A 598 -0.78 -23.21 -47.41
C LEU A 598 -2.10 -23.75 -47.94
N HIS A 599 -2.93 -22.85 -48.44
CA HIS A 599 -4.21 -23.19 -49.05
C HIS A 599 -4.27 -22.64 -50.49
N LEU A 600 -4.93 -23.39 -51.37
CA LEU A 600 -5.16 -23.05 -52.76
C LEU A 600 -6.66 -22.93 -52.99
N ARG A 601 -7.09 -21.72 -53.37
CA ARG A 601 -8.50 -21.44 -53.67
C ARG A 601 -8.83 -21.83 -55.12
N MET A 602 -9.79 -22.73 -55.27
CA MET A 602 -10.25 -23.30 -56.53
C MET A 602 -11.46 -22.53 -57.07
N GLU A 603 -11.18 -21.43 -57.76
CA GLU A 603 -12.17 -20.61 -58.46
C GLU A 603 -11.76 -20.34 -59.91
N ASN A 604 -12.69 -20.57 -60.86
CA ASN A 604 -12.46 -20.35 -62.30
C ASN A 604 -11.23 -21.11 -62.84
N VAL A 605 -10.96 -22.28 -62.28
CA VAL A 605 -9.87 -23.20 -62.61
C VAL A 605 -10.24 -24.04 -63.83
N ILE A 606 -11.53 -24.21 -64.09
CA ILE A 606 -12.06 -25.11 -65.11
C ILE A 606 -12.80 -24.35 -66.20
N ILE A 607 -12.54 -24.73 -67.46
CA ILE A 607 -13.25 -24.16 -68.61
C ILE A 607 -14.67 -24.73 -68.61
N ARG A 608 -15.66 -23.94 -68.18
CA ARG A 608 -17.08 -24.36 -68.07
C ARG A 608 -17.64 -24.99 -69.34
N ASN A 609 -17.23 -24.51 -70.51
CA ASN A 609 -17.67 -25.04 -71.81
C ASN A 609 -17.04 -26.39 -72.19
N ALA A 610 -15.93 -26.79 -71.53
CA ALA A 610 -15.22 -28.03 -71.79
C ALA A 610 -15.64 -29.17 -70.85
N ILE A 611 -16.46 -28.90 -69.82
CA ILE A 611 -16.97 -29.90 -68.86
C ILE A 611 -17.73 -31.01 -69.58
N ALA A 612 -18.51 -30.69 -70.62
CA ALA A 612 -19.22 -31.69 -71.44
C ALA A 612 -18.28 -32.68 -72.16
N LEU A 613 -17.00 -32.34 -72.32
CA LEU A 613 -15.97 -33.17 -72.92
C LEU A 613 -15.12 -33.90 -71.86
N SER A 614 -15.45 -33.79 -70.57
CA SER A 614 -14.70 -34.43 -69.48
C SER A 614 -14.58 -35.96 -69.64
N PRO A 615 -15.59 -36.74 -70.12
CA PRO A 615 -15.42 -38.18 -70.29
C PRO A 615 -14.40 -38.55 -71.36
N LEU A 616 -14.19 -37.68 -72.35
CA LEU A 616 -13.19 -37.86 -73.40
C LEU A 616 -11.78 -37.51 -72.90
N HIS A 617 -11.65 -36.47 -72.08
CA HIS A 617 -10.38 -36.00 -71.54
C HIS A 617 -9.91 -36.74 -70.27
N LEU A 618 -10.81 -37.37 -69.53
CA LEU A 618 -10.54 -38.19 -68.35
C LEU A 618 -10.66 -39.70 -68.64
N SER A 619 -10.64 -40.10 -69.92
CA SER A 619 -10.63 -41.50 -70.34
C SER A 619 -9.31 -42.18 -69.98
N LEU A 620 -9.33 -43.52 -69.89
CA LEU A 620 -8.16 -44.34 -69.55
C LEU A 620 -6.94 -44.07 -70.46
N GLU A 621 -7.17 -43.67 -71.71
CA GLU A 621 -6.11 -43.36 -72.69
C GLU A 621 -5.33 -42.08 -72.35
N ASN A 622 -5.97 -41.16 -71.61
CA ASN A 622 -5.38 -39.90 -71.18
C ASN A 622 -4.88 -39.93 -69.73
N HIS A 623 -4.99 -41.09 -69.06
CA HIS A 623 -4.43 -41.26 -67.73
C HIS A 623 -2.91 -41.32 -67.79
N SER A 624 -2.26 -40.71 -66.81
CA SER A 624 -0.82 -40.82 -66.60
C SER A 624 -0.50 -41.11 -65.15
N GLU A 625 0.66 -41.72 -64.94
CA GLU A 625 1.25 -41.97 -63.63
C GLU A 625 2.53 -41.15 -63.53
N LEU A 626 2.57 -40.19 -62.59
CA LEU A 626 3.73 -39.33 -62.41
C LEU A 626 4.89 -40.12 -61.79
N ASP A 627 6.07 -40.07 -62.39
CA ASP A 627 7.31 -40.47 -61.74
C ASP A 627 8.11 -39.23 -61.30
N PRO A 628 8.14 -38.91 -59.99
CA PRO A 628 8.88 -37.77 -59.50
C PRO A 628 10.40 -37.97 -59.54
N GLY A 629 10.89 -39.20 -59.72
CA GLY A 629 12.30 -39.54 -59.65
C GLY A 629 12.90 -39.38 -58.24
N PRO A 630 14.24 -39.48 -58.09
CA PRO A 630 14.91 -39.22 -56.82
C PRO A 630 14.85 -37.74 -56.44
N ALA A 631 14.75 -37.44 -55.14
CA ALA A 631 14.75 -36.06 -54.64
C ALA A 631 15.91 -35.28 -55.24
N SER A 632 15.61 -34.14 -55.88
CA SER A 632 16.63 -33.37 -56.58
C SER A 632 17.57 -32.72 -55.56
N GLN A 633 18.82 -33.16 -55.55
CA GLN A 633 19.87 -32.56 -54.73
C GLN A 633 20.31 -31.25 -55.38
N SER A 634 19.59 -30.16 -55.08
CA SER A 634 19.96 -28.87 -55.64
C SER A 634 21.33 -28.42 -55.11
N SER A 635 22.09 -27.77 -55.98
CA SER A 635 23.35 -27.14 -55.59
C SER A 635 23.09 -25.91 -54.69
N LEU A 636 23.96 -25.65 -53.70
CA LEU A 636 23.88 -24.46 -52.84
C LEU A 636 23.78 -23.12 -53.61
N PRO A 637 24.46 -22.92 -54.76
CA PRO A 637 24.37 -21.69 -55.55
C PRO A 637 22.97 -21.42 -56.12
N GLU A 638 22.26 -22.44 -56.61
CA GLU A 638 20.91 -22.30 -57.17
C GLU A 638 19.87 -21.96 -56.09
N LYS A 639 20.07 -22.47 -54.87
CA LYS A 639 19.26 -22.08 -53.70
C LYS A 639 19.49 -20.63 -53.30
N LEU A 640 20.73 -20.14 -53.40
CA LEU A 640 21.09 -18.77 -53.03
C LEU A 640 20.57 -17.73 -54.04
N THR A 641 20.64 -17.99 -55.35
CA THR A 641 20.06 -17.08 -56.36
C THR A 641 18.53 -16.97 -56.23
N ILE A 642 17.86 -18.09 -55.95
CA ILE A 642 16.42 -18.13 -55.66
C ILE A 642 16.09 -17.34 -54.39
N ALA A 643 16.92 -17.45 -53.34
CA ALA A 643 16.73 -16.71 -52.09
C ALA A 643 16.94 -15.20 -52.25
N ASP A 644 18.00 -14.78 -52.95
CA ASP A 644 18.37 -13.37 -53.12
C ASP A 644 17.39 -12.61 -54.04
N GLU A 645 16.90 -13.25 -55.11
CA GLU A 645 15.92 -12.64 -56.02
C GLU A 645 14.50 -12.58 -55.43
N MET A 646 14.13 -13.55 -54.57
CA MET A 646 12.73 -13.73 -54.18
C MET A 646 12.38 -13.36 -52.72
N SER A 647 13.32 -13.41 -51.77
CA SER A 647 12.97 -13.22 -50.36
C SER A 647 12.91 -11.76 -49.89
N ALA A 648 13.75 -10.85 -50.42
CA ALA A 648 13.79 -9.41 -50.12
C ALA A 648 13.49 -8.99 -48.64
N GLY A 649 13.77 -9.84 -47.66
CA GLY A 649 13.41 -9.64 -46.24
C GLY A 649 11.92 -9.78 -45.88
N ARG A 650 11.07 -10.31 -46.78
CA ARG A 650 9.62 -10.52 -46.58
C ARG A 650 9.27 -11.82 -45.87
N LEU A 651 10.15 -12.82 -45.91
CA LEU A 651 9.91 -14.15 -45.36
C LEU A 651 10.80 -14.42 -44.14
N ASP A 652 10.28 -15.17 -43.16
CA ASP A 652 11.06 -15.71 -42.05
C ASP A 652 11.96 -16.87 -42.52
N LEU A 653 12.86 -17.33 -41.64
CA LEU A 653 13.81 -18.39 -41.98
C LEU A 653 13.12 -19.69 -42.41
N ALA A 654 12.02 -20.07 -41.75
CA ALA A 654 11.32 -21.33 -42.00
C ALA A 654 10.58 -21.30 -43.35
N ASN A 655 9.83 -20.23 -43.62
CA ASN A 655 9.10 -20.06 -44.88
C ASN A 655 10.06 -19.79 -46.04
N THR A 656 11.21 -19.15 -45.82
CA THR A 656 12.26 -19.03 -46.84
C THR A 656 12.78 -20.40 -47.28
N LEU A 657 13.06 -21.30 -46.34
CA LEU A 657 13.52 -22.67 -46.65
C LEU A 657 12.43 -23.49 -47.38
N ARG A 658 11.17 -23.39 -46.95
CA ARG A 658 10.03 -24.09 -47.58
C ARG A 658 9.74 -23.55 -48.99
N ALA A 659 9.73 -22.24 -49.15
CA ALA A 659 9.55 -21.58 -50.45
C ALA A 659 10.67 -21.96 -51.43
N MET A 660 11.92 -22.01 -50.98
CA MET A 660 13.05 -22.47 -51.82
C MET A 660 12.90 -23.91 -52.29
N ARG A 661 12.50 -24.83 -51.40
CA ARG A 661 12.27 -26.24 -51.77
C ARG A 661 11.16 -26.35 -52.81
N THR A 662 10.05 -25.65 -52.59
CA THR A 662 8.92 -25.65 -53.53
C THR A 662 9.29 -25.03 -54.87
N ALA A 663 10.00 -23.90 -54.86
CA ALA A 663 10.48 -23.23 -56.07
C ALA A 663 11.46 -24.09 -56.88
N HIS A 664 12.23 -24.95 -56.21
CA HIS A 664 13.11 -25.90 -56.87
C HIS A 664 12.33 -27.03 -57.56
N GLU A 665 11.28 -27.55 -56.94
CA GLU A 665 10.40 -28.59 -57.53
C GLU A 665 9.59 -28.10 -58.73
N VAL A 666 9.44 -26.79 -58.91
CA VAL A 666 8.83 -26.19 -60.11
C VAL A 666 9.73 -26.22 -61.35
N ALA A 667 11.05 -26.14 -61.18
CA ALA A 667 11.99 -26.08 -62.30
C ALA A 667 11.85 -27.26 -63.28
N PRO A 668 11.68 -28.53 -62.84
CA PRO A 668 11.39 -29.65 -63.74
C PRO A 668 9.92 -29.72 -64.21
N LEU A 669 9.01 -28.88 -63.72
CA LEU A 669 7.60 -28.91 -64.12
C LEU A 669 7.29 -27.91 -65.24
N ASP A 670 7.92 -26.74 -65.28
CA ASP A 670 7.76 -25.78 -66.40
C ASP A 670 8.99 -24.88 -66.55
N ASP A 671 9.94 -25.26 -67.42
CA ASP A 671 11.17 -24.49 -67.65
C ASP A 671 10.92 -23.14 -68.36
N GLU A 672 9.84 -23.02 -69.16
CA GLU A 672 9.52 -21.79 -69.91
C GLU A 672 8.95 -20.69 -69.01
N HIS A 673 8.12 -21.05 -68.03
CA HIS A 673 7.49 -20.11 -67.09
C HIS A 673 7.99 -20.23 -65.65
N LYS A 674 9.13 -20.91 -65.43
CA LYS A 674 9.67 -21.19 -64.08
C LYS A 674 9.71 -19.97 -63.17
N ALA A 675 10.21 -18.83 -63.67
CA ALA A 675 10.35 -17.60 -62.87
C ALA A 675 8.99 -17.05 -62.40
N ILE A 676 7.94 -17.21 -63.21
CA ILE A 676 6.58 -16.76 -62.87
C ILE A 676 5.96 -17.70 -61.83
N HIS A 677 6.11 -19.01 -61.99
CA HIS A 677 5.62 -20.00 -61.03
C HIS A 677 6.35 -19.90 -59.68
N GLN A 678 7.66 -19.72 -59.71
CA GLN A 678 8.49 -19.52 -58.52
C GLN A 678 8.09 -18.26 -57.76
N LYS A 679 7.87 -17.14 -58.45
CA LYS A 679 7.39 -15.90 -57.83
C LYS A 679 6.02 -16.08 -57.15
N HIS A 680 5.05 -16.67 -57.85
CA HIS A 680 3.72 -16.87 -57.28
C HIS A 680 3.71 -17.82 -56.06
N LEU A 681 4.60 -18.82 -56.03
CA LEU A 681 4.74 -19.66 -54.84
C LEU A 681 5.30 -18.89 -53.66
N VAL A 682 6.30 -18.03 -53.89
CA VAL A 682 6.87 -17.15 -52.85
C VAL A 682 5.83 -16.16 -52.32
N ASP A 683 5.03 -15.56 -53.20
CA ASP A 683 3.92 -14.70 -52.80
C ASP A 683 2.92 -15.47 -51.90
N LEU A 684 2.68 -16.76 -52.19
CA LEU A 684 1.82 -17.64 -51.39
C LEU A 684 2.35 -17.88 -49.96
N TYR A 685 3.67 -18.04 -49.80
CA TYR A 685 4.31 -18.11 -48.48
C TYR A 685 4.33 -16.75 -47.76
N ALA A 686 4.42 -15.65 -48.50
CA ALA A 686 4.42 -14.30 -47.93
C ALA A 686 3.04 -13.89 -47.41
N ASP A 687 1.98 -14.27 -48.13
CA ASP A 687 0.59 -14.06 -47.71
C ASP A 687 0.26 -14.85 -46.44
N LEU A 688 0.80 -16.08 -46.30
CA LEU A 688 0.69 -16.87 -45.07
C LEU A 688 1.33 -16.15 -43.86
N GLN A 689 2.54 -15.60 -44.04
CA GLN A 689 3.25 -14.90 -42.96
C GLN A 689 2.61 -13.55 -42.58
N ASN A 690 2.02 -12.82 -43.54
CA ASN A 690 1.30 -11.59 -43.24
C ASN A 690 0.06 -11.86 -42.36
N ASN A 691 -0.61 -13.00 -42.54
CA ASN A 691 -1.74 -13.39 -41.69
C ASN A 691 -1.30 -13.74 -40.25
N GLU A 692 -0.10 -14.31 -40.05
CA GLU A 692 0.47 -14.55 -38.72
C GLU A 692 0.81 -13.25 -37.97
N LEU A 693 1.25 -12.19 -38.68
CA LEU A 693 1.60 -10.89 -38.10
C LEU A 693 0.39 -10.04 -37.67
N TYR A 694 -0.80 -10.27 -38.24
CA TYR A 694 -2.04 -9.60 -37.82
C TYR A 694 -2.77 -10.32 -36.67
N ALA A 695 -2.33 -11.53 -36.30
CA ALA A 695 -2.91 -12.34 -35.22
C ALA A 695 -2.17 -12.23 -33.87
N GLN A 696 -1.04 -11.50 -33.81
CA GLN A 696 -0.34 -11.10 -32.57
C GLN A 696 -0.79 -9.70 -32.13
#